data_AF-A0A9P2YMH6-F1
#
_entry.id   AF-A0A9P2YMH6-F1
#
_cell.length_a   1.000
_cell.length_b   1.000
_cell.length_c   1.000
_cell.angle_alpha   90.00
_cell.angle_beta   90.00
_cell.angle_gamma   90.00
#
_symmetry.space_group_name_H-M   'P 1'
#
loop_
_entity.id
_entity.type
_entity.pdbx_description
1 polymer ?
#
loop_
_entity_poly.entity_id
_entity_poly.type
_entity_poly.pdbx_seq_one_letter_code
_entity_poly.pdbx_strand_id
1 'polypeptide(L)'
;MSVSYAMKRTISRIVWILLSLAAIALAVFLFSPRPVEEAKADYWIMSRLAVNQPGYFPLEQSLDPRWYRPIAPWIGRLILPKPEEYSATPGEDWTWLQVYQAPQPDLVGQKVRLGWRQSPALARYLGLVTKDIRFTPEAIESEKQGNILPTRLNGRSGVGPLQALAGSRPLDDVVVSFPDAEIGETSLQVERMPLIVTGRFVALVKIIGEAPPRTSTDIPKVCPGSPPCGSELFRVQHYNRDSGKFDGSSEVIRIPQQPLVSGGRFISTPRQLAAASEGNQGWYIYGAQGRDNLFTVQALKPRSLFQLQPTETLTGLRSGQDYIARGTWNDTPARKGTASRVTVLPEGEKKSWKEGDKGIGIHLFGGIGGKKGESIQLATVTGHFSYFLYEVIRDAQTGELQWQLDYDQVYAHNPQGILSGYQSWANYTGSLERGWLNSRPLSDAIVKLDLLEDYNFGGVSLSPLTEFHKQLEIMMARYRIGDGTGVSSVTPATSCVQDSNQALYITIATLRHQFETDPQIAAWLTTHADDPETLRFQRLGQLGDRLEQVLAPRGVIRADWRQNAEILAGITDSRGKGLIRENTLANALLSWRSMLPRGSNDVIGEIFLRSGATLWFLRTNQVGGAMPEILPLAPTKLFGEMPMIAPMLRGILGALVLPLTGRDWGVTAIGLGLYGAIALTIGFWSGFLRWRSPERRPLEILKMLVFCFFSPALWEEFVFRVLLIPHPETATSTANLILSALVSITLFTVYHPLNAIIFYKKGNPTFFQPIFLILAALLGLTCTVVYWLTGSLWTISVVHWLVVVVWLLFLNGLSRLTRRSKRGSF
;
A
#
# COMPACT_ATOMS: atom_id res chain seq x y z
N MET A 1 58.60 -13.71 14.32
CA MET A 1 57.92 -15.00 14.08
C MET A 1 56.95 -14.86 12.92
N SER A 2 57.31 -15.35 11.74
CA SER A 2 56.49 -15.23 10.53
C SER A 2 55.41 -16.31 10.52
N VAL A 3 54.14 -15.89 10.66
CA VAL A 3 52.97 -16.74 10.42
C VAL A 3 53.09 -17.34 9.02
N SER A 4 53.24 -18.67 8.95
CA SER A 4 53.33 -19.44 7.70
C SER A 4 52.18 -19.10 6.76
N TYR A 5 52.46 -19.07 5.45
CA TYR A 5 51.47 -18.78 4.40
C TYR A 5 50.24 -19.71 4.48
N ALA A 6 50.41 -20.93 4.99
CA ALA A 6 49.31 -21.86 5.26
C ALA A 6 48.39 -21.34 6.38
N MET A 7 48.96 -20.78 7.44
CA MET A 7 48.23 -20.24 8.59
C MET A 7 47.44 -18.98 8.22
N LYS A 8 47.96 -18.09 7.36
CA LYS A 8 47.19 -16.94 6.84
C LYS A 8 45.97 -17.36 6.00
N ARG A 9 46.10 -18.44 5.21
CA ARG A 9 45.00 -18.98 4.40
C ARG A 9 43.93 -19.65 5.25
N THR A 10 44.33 -20.33 6.33
CA THR A 10 43.41 -20.92 7.31
C THR A 10 42.68 -19.82 8.08
N ILE A 11 43.39 -18.78 8.54
CA ILE A 11 42.78 -17.63 9.22
C ILE A 11 41.78 -16.91 8.31
N SER A 12 42.12 -16.66 7.04
CA SER A 12 41.20 -16.04 6.08
C SER A 12 39.92 -16.88 5.85
N ARG A 13 40.03 -18.21 5.75
CA ARG A 13 38.85 -19.11 5.64
C ARG A 13 37.99 -19.08 6.89
N ILE A 14 38.61 -19.08 8.06
CA ILE A 14 37.90 -18.98 9.34
C ILE A 14 37.17 -17.63 9.44
N VAL A 15 37.81 -16.53 9.03
CA VAL A 15 37.17 -15.20 8.99
C VAL A 15 35.97 -15.17 8.06
N TRP A 16 36.07 -15.73 6.84
CA TRP A 16 34.93 -15.81 5.92
C TRP A 16 33.80 -16.69 6.44
N ILE A 17 34.12 -17.83 7.07
CA ILE A 17 33.11 -18.70 7.71
C ILE A 17 32.43 -17.97 8.87
N LEU A 18 33.20 -17.26 9.71
CA LEU A 18 32.65 -16.49 10.82
C LEU A 18 31.80 -15.30 10.34
N LEU A 19 32.19 -14.62 9.26
CA LEU A 19 31.39 -13.55 8.65
C LEU A 19 30.09 -14.10 8.05
N SER A 20 30.13 -15.24 7.37
CA SER A 20 28.93 -15.91 6.86
C SER A 20 28.02 -16.39 7.98
N LEU A 21 28.58 -16.98 9.05
CA LEU A 21 27.83 -17.39 10.23
C LEU A 21 27.27 -16.20 11.00
N ALA A 22 28.00 -15.08 11.09
CA ALA A 22 27.51 -13.85 11.70
C ALA A 22 26.41 -13.20 10.84
N ALA A 23 26.52 -13.24 9.52
CA ALA A 23 25.46 -12.78 8.62
C ALA A 23 24.21 -13.67 8.70
N ILE A 24 24.37 -15.00 8.80
CA ILE A 24 23.26 -15.94 9.02
C ILE A 24 22.67 -15.74 10.42
N ALA A 25 23.47 -15.58 11.46
CA ALA A 25 23.01 -15.34 12.83
C ALA A 25 22.32 -13.98 12.96
N LEU A 26 22.81 -12.95 12.26
CA LEU A 26 22.18 -11.63 12.17
C LEU A 26 20.87 -11.72 11.39
N ALA A 27 20.82 -12.46 10.29
CA ALA A 27 19.57 -12.72 9.57
C ALA A 27 18.59 -13.48 10.46
N VAL A 28 18.99 -14.58 11.10
CA VAL A 28 18.16 -15.32 12.06
C VAL A 28 17.73 -14.40 13.19
N PHE A 29 18.59 -13.56 13.77
CA PHE A 29 18.19 -12.64 14.84
C PHE A 29 17.24 -11.53 14.37
N LEU A 30 17.43 -10.98 13.17
CA LEU A 30 16.56 -9.97 12.56
C LEU A 30 15.22 -10.53 12.11
N PHE A 31 15.16 -11.83 11.75
CA PHE A 31 13.96 -12.50 11.24
C PHE A 31 13.34 -13.51 12.22
N SER A 32 13.94 -13.76 13.38
CA SER A 32 13.37 -14.63 14.40
C SER A 32 12.22 -13.89 15.09
N PRO A 33 11.02 -14.48 15.14
CA PRO A 33 9.93 -13.92 15.91
C PRO A 33 10.36 -13.86 17.38
N ARG A 34 10.26 -12.67 17.98
CA ARG A 34 10.45 -12.52 19.43
C ARG A 34 9.30 -13.25 20.15
N PRO A 35 9.56 -13.90 21.30
CA PRO A 35 8.48 -14.48 22.10
C PRO A 35 7.48 -13.38 22.42
N VAL A 36 6.22 -13.62 22.04
CA VAL A 36 5.13 -12.64 22.14
C VAL A 36 4.49 -12.80 23.52
N GLU A 37 4.48 -11.71 24.28
CA GLU A 37 3.62 -11.58 25.46
C GLU A 37 2.18 -11.42 24.95
N GLU A 38 1.23 -12.16 25.54
CA GLU A 38 -0.18 -12.13 25.14
C GLU A 38 -0.71 -10.68 25.17
N ALA A 39 -0.96 -10.11 24.00
CA ALA A 39 -1.29 -8.70 23.86
C ALA A 39 -2.81 -8.53 23.88
N LYS A 40 -3.31 -7.63 24.73
CA LYS A 40 -4.74 -7.32 24.76
C LYS A 40 -5.10 -6.38 23.61
N ALA A 41 -6.04 -6.80 22.76
CA ALA A 41 -6.54 -5.98 21.66
C ALA A 41 -7.10 -4.62 22.16
N ASP A 42 -6.73 -3.54 21.48
CA ASP A 42 -7.17 -2.17 21.78
C ASP A 42 -8.69 -2.02 21.74
N TYR A 43 -9.37 -2.78 20.88
CA TYR A 43 -10.83 -2.88 20.81
C TYR A 43 -11.47 -3.11 22.18
N TRP A 44 -10.93 -4.04 22.99
CA TRP A 44 -11.48 -4.35 24.31
C TRP A 44 -11.22 -3.25 25.34
N ILE A 45 -10.23 -2.41 25.11
CA ILE A 45 -9.93 -1.26 25.96
C ILE A 45 -10.92 -0.14 25.63
N MET A 46 -11.09 0.17 24.34
CA MET A 46 -12.01 1.19 23.86
C MET A 46 -13.47 0.88 24.21
N SER A 47 -13.88 -0.38 24.09
CA SER A 47 -15.26 -0.80 24.35
C SER A 47 -15.68 -0.66 25.82
N ARG A 48 -14.74 -0.53 26.78
CA ARG A 48 -15.08 -0.33 28.20
C ARG A 48 -15.71 1.02 28.50
N LEU A 49 -15.45 2.02 27.65
CA LEU A 49 -16.02 3.34 27.85
C LEU A 49 -17.50 3.33 27.45
N ALA A 50 -18.38 3.74 28.37
CA ALA A 50 -19.83 3.66 28.14
C ALA A 50 -20.26 4.38 26.86
N VAL A 51 -19.69 5.56 26.57
CA VAL A 51 -20.01 6.34 25.36
C VAL A 51 -19.60 5.66 24.03
N ASN A 52 -18.77 4.62 24.08
CA ASN A 52 -18.40 3.81 22.92
C ASN A 52 -19.34 2.60 22.74
N GLN A 53 -20.27 2.37 23.66
CA GLN A 53 -21.24 1.28 23.58
C GLN A 53 -22.54 1.74 22.93
N PRO A 54 -23.11 0.97 21.98
CA PRO A 54 -24.39 1.31 21.35
C PRO A 54 -25.54 1.56 22.35
N GLY A 55 -25.53 0.84 23.48
CA GLY A 55 -26.54 0.97 24.53
C GLY A 55 -26.50 2.28 25.33
N TYR A 56 -25.49 3.12 25.15
CA TYR A 56 -25.44 4.46 25.76
C TYR A 56 -26.41 5.45 25.11
N PHE A 57 -26.77 5.20 23.85
CA PHE A 57 -27.56 6.10 23.02
C PHE A 57 -29.00 5.57 22.90
N PRO A 58 -30.00 6.22 23.54
CA PRO A 58 -31.40 5.82 23.41
C PRO A 58 -31.86 5.80 21.95
N LEU A 59 -32.82 4.94 21.61
CA LEU A 59 -33.37 4.86 20.24
C LEU A 59 -34.10 6.15 19.89
N GLU A 60 -34.94 6.63 20.81
CA GLU A 60 -35.58 7.95 20.72
C GLU A 60 -34.54 9.06 20.90
N GLN A 61 -34.65 10.09 20.06
CA GLN A 61 -33.71 11.21 20.00
C GLN A 61 -34.52 12.51 19.94
N SER A 62 -34.13 13.50 20.74
CA SER A 62 -34.85 14.78 20.86
C SER A 62 -34.08 15.98 20.29
N LEU A 63 -33.17 15.71 19.35
CA LEU A 63 -32.30 16.72 18.75
C LEU A 63 -33.09 17.65 17.82
N ASP A 64 -32.81 18.95 17.89
CA ASP A 64 -33.46 19.95 17.03
C ASP A 64 -33.01 19.77 15.56
N PRO A 65 -33.94 19.46 14.63
CA PRO A 65 -33.60 19.18 13.23
C PRO A 65 -33.06 20.39 12.46
N ARG A 66 -33.17 21.61 13.02
CA ARG A 66 -32.52 22.81 12.46
C ARG A 66 -30.99 22.75 12.56
N TRP A 67 -30.48 22.07 13.59
CA TRP A 67 -29.05 22.01 13.92
C TRP A 67 -28.44 20.64 13.65
N TYR A 68 -29.20 19.58 13.93
CA TYR A 68 -28.76 18.20 13.77
C TYR A 68 -29.52 17.51 12.65
N ARG A 69 -28.79 16.83 11.78
CA ARG A 69 -29.38 16.09 10.66
C ARG A 69 -28.99 14.63 10.72
N PRO A 70 -29.89 13.69 10.38
CA PRO A 70 -29.49 12.32 10.16
C PRO A 70 -28.37 12.25 9.10
N ILE A 71 -27.39 11.38 9.30
CA ILE A 71 -26.25 11.25 8.39
C ILE A 71 -26.62 10.60 7.05
N ALA A 72 -27.72 9.84 7.02
CA ALA A 72 -28.26 9.16 5.85
C ALA A 72 -29.76 8.87 6.04
N PRO A 73 -30.53 8.60 4.97
CA PRO A 73 -31.95 8.24 5.05
C PRO A 73 -32.19 6.95 5.86
N TRP A 74 -31.31 5.96 5.70
CA TRP A 74 -31.33 4.72 6.47
C TRP A 74 -30.05 4.59 7.30
N ILE A 75 -30.21 4.33 8.59
CA ILE A 75 -29.12 4.06 9.51
C ILE A 75 -29.57 2.94 10.43
N GLY A 76 -28.70 1.98 10.70
CA GLY A 76 -28.98 0.98 11.72
C GLY A 76 -27.76 0.20 12.15
N ARG A 77 -27.92 -0.50 13.26
CA ARG A 77 -26.91 -1.39 13.81
C ARG A 77 -27.14 -2.82 13.35
N LEU A 78 -26.10 -3.42 12.81
CA LEU A 78 -26.13 -4.83 12.42
C LEU A 78 -26.04 -5.72 13.67
N ILE A 79 -26.86 -6.76 13.69
CA ILE A 79 -26.88 -7.79 14.72
C ILE A 79 -26.77 -9.14 14.02
N LEU A 80 -25.72 -9.89 14.33
CA LEU A 80 -25.52 -11.21 13.74
C LEU A 80 -26.68 -12.15 14.16
N PRO A 81 -27.33 -12.85 13.22
CA PRO A 81 -28.34 -13.86 13.58
C PRO A 81 -27.77 -14.94 14.48
N LYS A 82 -28.54 -15.37 15.47
CA LYS A 82 -28.13 -16.46 16.36
C LYS A 82 -27.95 -17.78 15.60
N PRO A 83 -27.18 -18.75 16.13
CA PRO A 83 -26.99 -20.04 15.47
C PRO A 83 -28.30 -20.74 15.08
N GLU A 84 -29.33 -20.65 15.91
CA GLU A 84 -30.64 -21.28 15.68
C GLU A 84 -31.40 -20.58 14.55
N GLU A 85 -31.38 -19.24 14.51
CA GLU A 85 -32.04 -18.42 13.49
C GLU A 85 -31.39 -18.65 12.11
N TYR A 86 -30.06 -18.72 12.07
CA TYR A 86 -29.31 -18.98 10.84
C TYR A 86 -29.58 -20.40 10.30
N SER A 87 -29.61 -21.40 11.19
CA SER A 87 -29.84 -22.79 10.81
C SER A 87 -31.24 -23.03 10.23
N ALA A 88 -32.20 -22.15 10.53
CA ALA A 88 -33.56 -22.21 9.99
C ALA A 88 -33.67 -21.73 8.53
N THR A 89 -32.70 -20.95 8.03
CA THR A 89 -32.66 -20.43 6.66
C THR A 89 -31.30 -20.72 5.99
N PRO A 90 -30.95 -22.00 5.78
CA PRO A 90 -29.63 -22.37 5.28
C PRO A 90 -29.40 -21.81 3.87
N GLY A 91 -28.23 -21.21 3.65
CA GLY A 91 -27.82 -20.65 2.36
C GLY A 91 -28.29 -19.22 2.07
N GLU A 92 -29.11 -18.62 2.95
CA GLU A 92 -29.51 -17.22 2.82
C GLU A 92 -28.52 -16.27 3.53
N ASP A 93 -28.03 -15.25 2.84
CA ASP A 93 -27.23 -14.19 3.45
C ASP A 93 -28.12 -13.02 3.91
N TRP A 94 -28.24 -12.86 5.23
CA TRP A 94 -29.05 -11.83 5.87
C TRP A 94 -28.54 -11.55 7.28
N THR A 95 -28.91 -10.40 7.83
CA THR A 95 -28.60 -10.00 9.21
C THR A 95 -29.78 -9.25 9.82
N TRP A 96 -29.81 -9.11 11.14
CA TRP A 96 -30.77 -8.23 11.78
C TRP A 96 -30.26 -6.79 11.72
N LEU A 97 -31.15 -5.86 11.41
CA LEU A 97 -30.91 -4.43 11.50
C LEU A 97 -31.77 -3.86 12.63
N GLN A 98 -31.13 -3.30 13.66
CA GLN A 98 -31.82 -2.41 14.57
C GLN A 98 -31.85 -1.01 13.95
N VAL A 99 -33.03 -0.58 13.52
CA VAL A 99 -33.22 0.65 12.77
C VAL A 99 -33.05 1.85 13.69
N TYR A 100 -32.14 2.76 13.35
CA TYR A 100 -31.90 4.02 14.05
C TYR A 100 -32.49 5.21 13.31
N GLN A 101 -32.55 5.14 11.99
CA GLN A 101 -33.16 6.12 11.10
C GLN A 101 -33.77 5.40 9.91
N ALA A 102 -34.96 5.81 9.51
CA ALA A 102 -35.62 5.37 8.29
C ALA A 102 -36.50 6.51 7.74
N PRO A 103 -36.79 6.52 6.42
CA PRO A 103 -37.80 7.42 5.85
C PRO A 103 -39.20 7.21 6.42
N GLN A 104 -39.52 5.98 6.85
CA GLN A 104 -40.77 5.64 7.55
C GLN A 104 -40.54 5.66 9.07
N PRO A 105 -41.10 6.63 9.82
CA PRO A 105 -40.83 6.77 11.25
C PRO A 105 -41.20 5.55 12.09
N ASP A 106 -42.25 4.82 11.71
CA ASP A 106 -42.74 3.65 12.45
C ASP A 106 -41.72 2.51 12.53
N LEU A 107 -40.77 2.44 11.59
CA LEU A 107 -39.69 1.45 11.59
C LEU A 107 -38.56 1.80 12.56
N VAL A 108 -38.45 3.06 13.01
CA VAL A 108 -37.38 3.48 13.90
C VAL A 108 -37.48 2.76 15.24
N GLY A 109 -36.37 2.19 15.70
CA GLY A 109 -36.28 1.38 16.91
C GLY A 109 -36.66 -0.10 16.70
N GLN A 110 -37.28 -0.46 15.58
CA GLN A 110 -37.61 -1.85 15.29
C GLN A 110 -36.36 -2.67 14.92
N LYS A 111 -36.48 -3.98 15.12
CA LYS A 111 -35.51 -4.98 14.67
C LYS A 111 -36.08 -5.67 13.44
N VAL A 112 -35.52 -5.40 12.27
CA VAL A 112 -35.99 -5.93 10.98
C VAL A 112 -34.92 -6.77 10.31
N ARG A 113 -35.32 -7.70 9.44
CA ARG A 113 -34.39 -8.50 8.65
C ARG A 113 -33.82 -7.64 7.53
N LEU A 114 -32.50 -7.58 7.39
CA LEU A 114 -31.81 -6.96 6.26
C LEU A 114 -31.23 -8.07 5.37
N GLY A 115 -31.62 -8.07 4.10
CA GLY A 115 -31.17 -9.05 3.11
C GLY A 115 -30.87 -8.40 1.76
N TRP A 116 -30.62 -9.23 0.78
CA TRP A 116 -30.28 -8.79 -0.57
C TRP A 116 -31.49 -8.68 -1.49
N ARG A 117 -31.49 -7.64 -2.33
CA ARG A 117 -32.39 -7.54 -3.49
C ARG A 117 -31.85 -8.41 -4.63
N GLN A 118 -32.64 -9.36 -5.09
CA GLN A 118 -32.19 -10.39 -6.03
C GLN A 118 -31.82 -9.82 -7.40
N SER A 119 -30.63 -10.18 -7.91
CA SER A 119 -30.21 -9.92 -9.29
C SER A 119 -29.19 -10.95 -9.77
N PRO A 120 -29.04 -11.16 -11.10
CA PRO A 120 -28.02 -12.07 -11.63
C PRO A 120 -26.58 -11.65 -11.27
N ALA A 121 -26.32 -10.35 -11.16
CA ALA A 121 -25.03 -9.82 -10.74
C ALA A 121 -24.72 -10.16 -9.28
N LEU A 122 -25.73 -10.01 -8.40
CA LEU A 122 -25.62 -10.40 -7.00
C LEU A 122 -25.35 -11.90 -6.84
N ALA A 123 -26.07 -12.76 -7.56
CA ALA A 123 -25.88 -14.21 -7.45
C ALA A 123 -24.43 -14.63 -7.76
N ARG A 124 -23.81 -13.99 -8.77
CA ARG A 124 -22.37 -14.18 -9.07
C ARG A 124 -21.48 -13.67 -7.94
N TYR A 125 -21.74 -12.46 -7.44
CA TYR A 125 -20.98 -11.88 -6.33
C TYR A 125 -21.02 -12.79 -5.09
N LEU A 126 -22.21 -13.18 -4.64
CA LEU A 126 -22.40 -14.06 -3.48
C LEU A 126 -21.73 -15.42 -3.68
N GLY A 127 -21.80 -16.02 -4.87
CA GLY A 127 -21.11 -17.27 -5.18
C GLY A 127 -19.58 -17.19 -5.05
N LEU A 128 -18.99 -16.02 -5.25
CA LEU A 128 -17.54 -15.82 -5.13
C LEU A 128 -17.09 -15.64 -3.67
N VAL A 129 -17.84 -14.85 -2.89
CA VAL A 129 -17.39 -14.37 -1.57
C VAL A 129 -18.01 -15.11 -0.38
N THR A 130 -19.05 -15.91 -0.60
CA THR A 130 -19.65 -16.73 0.47
C THR A 130 -18.73 -17.91 0.79
N LYS A 131 -18.34 -18.05 2.06
CA LYS A 131 -17.41 -19.10 2.51
C LYS A 131 -17.85 -19.76 3.80
N ASP A 132 -17.46 -21.02 3.96
CA ASP A 132 -17.41 -21.65 5.28
C ASP A 132 -16.24 -21.06 6.07
N ILE A 133 -16.46 -20.78 7.35
CA ILE A 133 -15.43 -20.18 8.20
C ILE A 133 -14.94 -21.21 9.20
N ARG A 134 -13.65 -21.53 9.13
CA ARG A 134 -12.96 -22.41 10.08
C ARG A 134 -11.59 -21.82 10.39
N PHE A 135 -11.37 -21.51 11.66
CA PHE A 135 -10.13 -20.90 12.10
C PHE A 135 -8.95 -21.85 11.91
N THR A 136 -7.93 -21.36 11.22
CA THR A 136 -6.65 -22.05 11.06
C THR A 136 -5.76 -21.83 12.29
N PRO A 137 -4.66 -22.60 12.46
CA PRO A 137 -3.66 -22.31 13.48
C PRO A 137 -3.09 -20.89 13.39
N GLU A 138 -2.98 -20.33 12.18
CA GLU A 138 -2.57 -18.93 11.97
C GLU A 138 -3.58 -17.95 12.56
N ALA A 139 -4.90 -18.21 12.41
CA ALA A 139 -5.93 -17.37 13.01
C ALA A 139 -5.83 -17.38 14.54
N ILE A 140 -5.67 -18.57 15.14
CA ILE A 140 -5.52 -18.72 16.59
C ILE A 140 -4.27 -17.97 17.10
N GLU A 141 -3.16 -18.03 16.36
CA GLU A 141 -1.94 -17.31 16.72
C GLU A 141 -2.09 -15.79 16.57
N SER A 142 -2.75 -15.32 15.50
CA SER A 142 -3.04 -13.90 15.29
C SER A 142 -3.93 -13.31 16.38
N GLU A 143 -4.91 -14.08 16.87
CA GLU A 143 -5.75 -13.68 18.01
C GLU A 143 -4.92 -13.51 19.29
N LYS A 144 -4.00 -14.43 19.58
CA LYS A 144 -3.08 -14.34 20.73
C LYS A 144 -2.14 -13.13 20.64
N GLN A 145 -1.82 -12.70 19.42
CA GLN A 145 -1.06 -11.48 19.14
C GLN A 145 -1.90 -10.19 19.32
N GLY A 146 -3.17 -10.32 19.73
CA GLY A 146 -4.03 -9.19 20.06
C GLY A 146 -4.80 -8.61 18.88
N ASN A 147 -4.92 -9.34 17.76
CA ASN A 147 -5.78 -8.93 16.65
C ASN A 147 -7.24 -9.34 16.90
N ILE A 148 -8.17 -8.50 16.46
CA ILE A 148 -9.60 -8.84 16.47
C ILE A 148 -9.94 -9.66 15.23
N LEU A 149 -10.49 -10.86 15.45
CA LEU A 149 -10.92 -11.80 14.41
C LEU A 149 -12.44 -12.04 14.47
N PRO A 150 -13.06 -12.54 13.38
CA PRO A 150 -14.48 -12.90 13.29
C PRO A 150 -14.84 -14.17 14.09
N THR A 151 -14.50 -14.23 15.38
CA THR A 151 -14.64 -15.44 16.22
C THR A 151 -16.08 -15.94 16.33
N ARG A 152 -17.05 -15.03 16.29
CA ARG A 152 -18.50 -15.32 16.29
C ARG A 152 -18.97 -16.09 15.06
N LEU A 153 -18.18 -16.07 13.99
CA LEU A 153 -18.45 -16.76 12.73
C LEU A 153 -17.66 -18.07 12.61
N ASN A 154 -16.75 -18.37 13.52
CA ASN A 154 -15.97 -19.61 13.48
C ASN A 154 -16.87 -20.84 13.59
N GLY A 155 -16.74 -21.76 12.64
CA GLY A 155 -17.55 -22.96 12.53
C GLY A 155 -18.87 -22.79 11.77
N ARG A 156 -19.22 -21.57 11.32
CA ARG A 156 -20.42 -21.33 10.50
C ARG A 156 -20.13 -21.64 9.03
N SER A 157 -21.04 -22.36 8.36
CA SER A 157 -20.98 -22.59 6.91
C SER A 157 -21.68 -21.47 6.13
N GLY A 158 -21.43 -21.36 4.82
CA GLY A 158 -22.19 -20.47 3.93
C GLY A 158 -22.27 -19.01 4.40
N VAL A 159 -21.20 -18.47 5.00
CA VAL A 159 -21.20 -17.11 5.53
C VAL A 159 -21.07 -16.13 4.38
N GLY A 160 -22.17 -15.44 4.07
CA GLY A 160 -22.21 -14.39 3.08
C GLY A 160 -21.71 -13.03 3.62
N PRO A 161 -21.56 -12.03 2.74
CA PRO A 161 -20.95 -10.76 3.06
C PRO A 161 -21.72 -9.89 4.08
N LEU A 162 -23.07 -9.97 4.17
CA LEU A 162 -23.83 -9.26 5.21
C LEU A 162 -23.59 -9.86 6.58
N GLN A 163 -23.69 -11.20 6.70
CA GLN A 163 -23.36 -11.90 7.95
C GLN A 163 -21.90 -11.69 8.34
N ALA A 164 -20.99 -11.73 7.37
CA ALA A 164 -19.58 -11.42 7.58
C ALA A 164 -19.43 -10.03 8.19
N LEU A 165 -20.08 -9.00 7.63
CA LEU A 165 -20.02 -7.64 8.16
C LEU A 165 -20.54 -7.53 9.60
N ALA A 166 -21.67 -8.15 9.90
CA ALA A 166 -22.26 -8.16 11.24
C ALA A 166 -21.42 -8.92 12.28
N GLY A 167 -20.77 -10.03 11.87
CA GLY A 167 -20.06 -10.95 12.75
C GLY A 167 -18.55 -10.73 12.87
N SER A 168 -17.99 -9.73 12.18
CA SER A 168 -16.53 -9.49 12.16
C SER A 168 -15.96 -8.88 13.44
N ARG A 169 -16.82 -8.34 14.30
CA ARG A 169 -16.43 -7.84 15.62
C ARG A 169 -16.99 -8.71 16.73
N PRO A 170 -16.31 -8.75 17.90
CA PRO A 170 -16.79 -9.51 19.05
C PRO A 170 -18.16 -9.06 19.59
N LEU A 171 -18.55 -7.81 19.35
CA LEU A 171 -19.85 -7.26 19.76
C LEU A 171 -20.65 -6.80 18.52
N ASP A 172 -21.98 -6.78 18.64
CA ASP A 172 -22.87 -6.13 17.67
C ASP A 172 -22.79 -4.61 17.83
N ASP A 173 -21.72 -4.02 17.29
CA ASP A 173 -21.41 -2.58 17.35
C ASP A 173 -21.14 -1.97 15.96
N VAL A 174 -21.43 -2.71 14.88
CA VAL A 174 -21.28 -2.22 13.51
C VAL A 174 -22.53 -1.44 13.12
N VAL A 175 -22.36 -0.15 12.84
CA VAL A 175 -23.41 0.73 12.34
C VAL A 175 -23.20 0.94 10.85
N VAL A 176 -24.28 0.85 10.09
CA VAL A 176 -24.27 1.02 8.64
C VAL A 176 -25.32 2.02 8.19
N SER A 177 -25.09 2.58 7.02
CA SER A 177 -26.06 3.36 6.27
C SER A 177 -26.14 2.86 4.82
N PHE A 178 -27.26 3.16 4.18
CA PHE A 178 -27.45 2.94 2.75
C PHE A 178 -28.41 4.02 2.22
N PRO A 179 -28.27 4.44 0.95
CA PRO A 179 -29.09 5.50 0.40
C PRO A 179 -30.56 5.07 0.30
N ASP A 180 -30.78 3.85 -0.20
CA ASP A 180 -32.11 3.30 -0.49
C ASP A 180 -32.20 1.84 -0.05
N ALA A 181 -33.41 1.41 0.31
CA ALA A 181 -33.78 0.03 0.54
C ALA A 181 -35.23 -0.23 0.11
N GLU A 182 -35.48 -1.41 -0.42
CA GLU A 182 -36.84 -1.87 -0.71
C GLU A 182 -37.44 -2.50 0.55
N ILE A 183 -38.63 -2.03 0.94
CA ILE A 183 -39.34 -2.53 2.12
C ILE A 183 -40.27 -3.65 1.67
N GLY A 184 -39.90 -4.90 1.96
CA GLY A 184 -40.79 -6.05 1.85
C GLY A 184 -41.64 -6.23 3.10
N GLU A 185 -42.54 -7.22 3.09
CA GLU A 185 -43.48 -7.47 4.21
C GLU A 185 -42.79 -7.73 5.56
N THR A 186 -41.61 -8.36 5.55
CA THR A 186 -40.85 -8.71 6.77
C THR A 186 -39.35 -8.44 6.68
N SER A 187 -38.89 -7.79 5.60
CA SER A 187 -37.47 -7.56 5.37
C SER A 187 -37.18 -6.27 4.59
N LEU A 188 -36.05 -5.65 4.89
CA LEU A 188 -35.42 -4.62 4.07
C LEU A 188 -34.43 -5.27 3.11
N GLN A 189 -34.47 -4.86 1.85
CA GLN A 189 -33.60 -5.39 0.82
C GLN A 189 -32.69 -4.30 0.24
N VAL A 190 -31.39 -4.60 0.15
CA VAL A 190 -30.36 -3.73 -0.43
C VAL A 190 -29.73 -4.37 -1.66
N GLU A 191 -29.30 -3.54 -2.62
CA GLU A 191 -28.63 -3.99 -3.84
C GLU A 191 -27.10 -4.08 -3.71
N ARG A 192 -26.52 -3.28 -2.81
CA ARG A 192 -25.07 -3.13 -2.63
C ARG A 192 -24.69 -3.27 -1.17
N MET A 193 -23.39 -3.48 -0.91
CA MET A 193 -22.88 -3.53 0.44
C MET A 193 -23.17 -2.22 1.20
N PRO A 194 -23.72 -2.30 2.43
CA PRO A 194 -23.93 -1.11 3.25
C PRO A 194 -22.61 -0.37 3.58
N LEU A 195 -22.69 0.96 3.63
CA LEU A 195 -21.58 1.83 4.06
C LEU A 195 -21.45 1.78 5.58
N ILE A 196 -20.27 1.45 6.10
CA ILE A 196 -20.00 1.47 7.54
C ILE A 196 -19.82 2.93 7.98
N VAL A 197 -20.58 3.32 8.99
CA VAL A 197 -20.64 4.70 9.48
C VAL A 197 -20.48 4.78 10.99
N THR A 198 -20.27 5.99 11.49
CA THR A 198 -20.25 6.29 12.93
C THR A 198 -21.11 7.52 13.21
N GLY A 199 -21.75 7.54 14.38
CA GLY A 199 -22.82 8.50 14.68
C GLY A 199 -24.15 8.16 14.01
N ARG A 200 -25.19 8.88 14.43
CA ARG A 200 -26.54 8.84 13.83
C ARG A 200 -26.92 10.19 13.22
N PHE A 201 -26.42 11.27 13.83
CA PHE A 201 -26.64 12.64 13.40
C PHE A 201 -25.31 13.36 13.17
N VAL A 202 -25.36 14.37 12.31
CA VAL A 202 -24.28 15.32 12.04
C VAL A 202 -24.77 16.75 12.29
N ALA A 203 -23.89 17.58 12.85
CA ALA A 203 -24.05 19.03 12.93
C ALA A 203 -22.75 19.73 12.53
N LEU A 204 -22.85 20.95 12.00
CA LEU A 204 -21.70 21.82 11.75
C LEU A 204 -21.60 22.86 12.86
N VAL A 205 -20.51 22.83 13.62
CA VAL A 205 -20.34 23.68 14.80
C VAL A 205 -18.99 24.36 14.85
N LYS A 206 -18.94 25.48 15.58
CA LYS A 206 -17.71 26.03 16.13
C LYS A 206 -17.58 25.55 17.56
N ILE A 207 -16.46 24.90 17.89
CA ILE A 207 -16.11 24.55 19.27
C ILE A 207 -15.53 25.81 19.91
N ILE A 208 -16.22 26.34 20.92
CA ILE A 208 -15.83 27.59 21.59
C ILE A 208 -14.79 27.33 22.67
N GLY A 209 -14.95 26.24 23.43
CA GLY A 209 -14.06 25.89 24.52
C GLY A 209 -14.65 24.83 25.44
N GLU A 210 -13.85 24.41 26.42
CA GLU A 210 -14.29 23.53 27.50
C GLU A 210 -15.41 24.22 28.31
N ALA A 211 -16.43 23.45 28.68
CA ALA A 211 -17.50 23.87 29.58
C ALA A 211 -17.22 23.33 30.99
N PRO A 212 -17.75 23.97 32.05
CA PRO A 212 -17.64 23.43 33.40
C PRO A 212 -18.24 22.02 33.50
N PRO A 213 -17.59 21.09 34.21
CA PRO A 213 -18.13 19.74 34.42
C PRO A 213 -19.43 19.83 35.21
N ARG A 214 -20.43 19.00 34.88
CA ARG A 214 -21.68 18.88 35.66
C ARG A 214 -21.47 18.00 36.89
N THR A 215 -20.58 17.03 36.75
CA THR A 215 -20.24 16.01 37.75
C THR A 215 -18.74 15.73 37.74
N SER A 216 -18.21 15.12 38.80
CA SER A 216 -16.79 14.72 38.83
C SER A 216 -16.43 13.69 37.76
N THR A 217 -17.40 12.95 37.21
CA THR A 217 -17.20 11.99 36.13
C THR A 217 -17.03 12.63 34.75
N ASP A 218 -17.35 13.92 34.61
CA ASP A 218 -17.10 14.69 33.38
C ASP A 218 -15.64 15.14 33.25
N ILE A 219 -14.80 14.81 34.23
CA ILE A 219 -13.35 15.00 34.19
C ILE A 219 -12.72 13.61 34.04
N PRO A 220 -11.99 13.34 32.95
CA PRO A 220 -11.37 12.04 32.76
C PRO A 220 -10.21 11.87 33.75
N LYS A 221 -10.02 10.63 34.21
CA LYS A 221 -8.95 10.29 35.16
C LYS A 221 -7.54 10.44 34.57
N VAL A 222 -7.42 10.25 33.26
CA VAL A 222 -6.15 10.30 32.52
C VAL A 222 -6.39 11.03 31.20
N CYS A 223 -5.46 11.90 30.83
CA CYS A 223 -5.49 12.68 29.60
C CYS A 223 -4.04 12.90 29.10
N PRO A 224 -3.85 13.27 27.82
CA PRO A 224 -2.54 13.63 27.29
C PRO A 224 -1.91 14.81 28.02
N GLY A 225 -0.57 14.85 28.06
CA GLY A 225 0.18 15.88 28.77
C GLY A 225 0.11 15.77 30.30
N SER A 226 0.27 16.89 30.98
CA SER A 226 0.29 16.95 32.45
C SER A 226 -1.10 17.20 33.03
N PRO A 227 -1.46 16.60 34.17
CA PRO A 227 -2.65 16.97 34.94
C PRO A 227 -2.65 18.46 35.35
N PRO A 228 -3.81 19.04 35.69
CA PRO A 228 -5.13 18.42 35.72
C PRO A 228 -5.68 18.16 34.30
N CYS A 229 -6.62 17.21 34.21
CA CYS A 229 -7.37 16.96 32.99
C CYS A 229 -8.53 17.97 32.87
N GLY A 230 -8.79 18.39 31.63
CA GLY A 230 -9.93 19.25 31.30
C GLY A 230 -11.25 18.50 31.32
N SER A 231 -12.37 19.22 31.23
CA SER A 231 -13.68 18.58 31.13
C SER A 231 -13.89 17.95 29.75
N GLU A 232 -14.65 16.86 29.70
CA GLU A 232 -15.18 16.30 28.45
C GLU A 232 -16.37 17.08 27.89
N LEU A 233 -16.86 18.10 28.60
CA LEU A 233 -17.95 18.95 28.15
C LEU A 233 -17.42 20.16 27.40
N PHE A 234 -18.05 20.48 26.28
CA PHE A 234 -17.64 21.58 25.40
C PHE A 234 -18.81 22.47 25.07
N ARG A 235 -18.61 23.79 25.14
CA ARG A 235 -19.56 24.75 24.59
C ARG A 235 -19.33 24.84 23.08
N VAL A 236 -20.41 24.70 22.33
CA VAL A 236 -20.40 24.85 20.88
C VAL A 236 -21.41 25.90 20.43
N GLN A 237 -21.18 26.38 19.22
CA GLN A 237 -22.01 27.35 18.54
C GLN A 237 -22.36 26.77 17.16
N HIS A 238 -23.65 26.61 16.88
CA HIS A 238 -24.12 26.00 15.63
C HIS A 238 -23.96 26.92 14.44
N TYR A 239 -23.67 26.31 13.29
CA TYR A 239 -23.71 26.99 12.00
C TYR A 239 -25.16 27.29 11.62
N ASN A 240 -25.43 28.55 11.35
CA ASN A 240 -26.70 29.03 10.87
C ASN A 240 -26.66 29.13 9.34
N ARG A 241 -27.51 28.33 8.70
CA ARG A 241 -27.59 28.26 7.24
C ARG A 241 -28.07 29.58 6.62
N ASP A 242 -28.95 30.32 7.31
CA ASP A 242 -29.54 31.54 6.78
C ASP A 242 -28.54 32.71 6.78
N SER A 243 -27.72 32.81 7.83
CA SER A 243 -26.68 33.85 7.95
C SER A 243 -25.35 33.46 7.33
N GLY A 244 -25.10 32.16 7.11
CA GLY A 244 -23.82 31.61 6.67
C GLY A 244 -22.72 31.67 7.74
N LYS A 245 -23.07 31.83 9.02
CA LYS A 245 -22.13 32.08 10.13
C LYS A 245 -22.38 31.15 11.32
N PHE A 246 -21.43 31.09 12.25
CA PHE A 246 -21.60 30.42 13.55
C PHE A 246 -22.30 31.34 14.55
N ASP A 247 -23.56 31.67 14.28
CA ASP A 247 -24.42 32.52 15.13
C ASP A 247 -25.77 31.87 15.46
N GLY A 248 -25.89 30.54 15.26
CA GLY A 248 -27.08 29.75 15.61
C GLY A 248 -27.29 29.54 17.12
N SER A 249 -27.86 28.40 17.50
CA SER A 249 -27.98 28.05 18.94
C SER A 249 -26.62 27.75 19.57
N SER A 250 -26.43 28.11 20.84
CA SER A 250 -25.29 27.67 21.65
C SER A 250 -25.73 26.61 22.64
N GLU A 251 -24.95 25.54 22.76
CA GLU A 251 -25.22 24.47 23.72
C GLU A 251 -23.94 23.84 24.27
N VAL A 252 -24.11 22.95 25.25
CA VAL A 252 -23.04 22.12 25.79
C VAL A 252 -23.19 20.71 25.25
N ILE A 253 -22.13 20.18 24.65
CA ILE A 253 -22.04 18.80 24.15
C ILE A 253 -20.92 18.05 24.87
N ARG A 254 -20.86 16.73 24.70
CA ARG A 254 -19.76 15.89 25.19
C ARG A 254 -18.81 15.52 24.06
N ILE A 255 -17.52 15.76 24.24
CA ILE A 255 -16.45 15.23 23.40
C ILE A 255 -15.55 14.36 24.30
N PRO A 256 -15.71 13.02 24.24
CA PRO A 256 -15.13 12.13 25.23
C PRO A 256 -13.61 11.98 25.09
N GLN A 257 -12.91 11.89 26.22
CA GLN A 257 -11.51 11.48 26.27
C GLN A 257 -11.45 9.95 26.16
N GLN A 258 -10.86 9.47 25.08
CA GLN A 258 -10.68 8.03 24.87
C GLN A 258 -9.66 7.44 25.86
N PRO A 259 -9.75 6.14 26.19
CA PRO A 259 -8.81 5.50 27.09
C PRO A 259 -7.42 5.30 26.45
N LEU A 260 -6.44 5.00 27.31
CA LEU A 260 -5.09 4.62 26.88
C LEU A 260 -5.11 3.24 26.21
N VAL A 261 -4.66 3.16 24.97
CA VAL A 261 -4.50 1.92 24.21
C VAL A 261 -3.08 1.35 24.36
N SER A 262 -2.82 0.22 23.71
CA SER A 262 -1.51 -0.44 23.69
C SER A 262 -0.38 0.53 23.33
N GLY A 263 0.75 0.41 24.02
CA GLY A 263 1.86 1.38 23.94
C GLY A 263 1.65 2.66 24.76
N GLY A 264 0.62 2.72 25.61
CA GLY A 264 0.40 3.80 26.58
C GLY A 264 0.02 5.14 25.95
N ARG A 265 -0.53 5.12 24.73
CA ARG A 265 -0.96 6.29 23.95
C ARG A 265 -2.48 6.38 23.85
N PHE A 266 -2.99 7.48 23.34
CA PHE A 266 -4.41 7.67 23.02
C PHE A 266 -4.62 7.62 21.50
N ILE A 267 -5.79 7.16 21.05
CA ILE A 267 -6.17 7.25 19.62
C ILE A 267 -6.68 8.65 19.28
N SER A 268 -7.45 9.26 20.19
CA SER A 268 -7.93 10.63 20.08
C SER A 268 -8.05 11.30 21.45
N THR A 269 -8.11 12.63 21.44
CA THR A 269 -8.30 13.43 22.66
C THR A 269 -9.05 14.72 22.35
N PRO A 270 -9.90 15.21 23.27
CA PRO A 270 -10.48 16.54 23.18
C PRO A 270 -9.53 17.65 23.70
N ARG A 271 -8.38 17.30 24.29
CA ARG A 271 -7.46 18.25 24.94
C ARG A 271 -7.03 19.34 23.94
N GLN A 272 -7.26 20.61 24.27
CA GLN A 272 -6.92 21.77 23.41
C GLN A 272 -7.60 21.76 22.03
N LEU A 273 -8.66 20.96 21.82
CA LEU A 273 -9.34 20.85 20.52
C LEU A 273 -9.91 22.20 20.05
N ALA A 274 -10.41 23.04 20.96
CA ALA A 274 -10.92 24.37 20.63
C ALA A 274 -9.85 25.31 20.04
N ALA A 275 -8.57 25.07 20.34
CA ALA A 275 -7.45 25.86 19.83
C ALA A 275 -6.87 25.30 18.50
N ALA A 276 -7.38 24.17 18.01
CA ALA A 276 -6.88 23.54 16.79
C ALA A 276 -7.21 24.42 15.55
N SER A 277 -6.18 24.75 14.76
CA SER A 277 -6.28 25.62 13.59
C SER A 277 -7.27 25.13 12.53
N GLU A 278 -7.38 23.82 12.36
CA GLU A 278 -8.20 23.14 11.36
C GLU A 278 -9.68 23.32 11.66
N GLY A 279 -10.00 23.59 12.93
CA GLY A 279 -11.31 23.96 13.45
C GLY A 279 -11.69 25.42 13.23
N ASN A 280 -10.84 26.24 12.60
CA ASN A 280 -11.13 27.66 12.40
C ASN A 280 -12.40 27.87 11.57
N GLN A 281 -12.59 27.07 10.53
CA GLN A 281 -13.77 27.06 9.66
C GLN A 281 -14.93 26.19 10.20
N GLY A 282 -14.77 25.64 11.40
CA GLY A 282 -15.73 24.76 12.06
C GLY A 282 -15.46 23.26 11.87
N TRP A 283 -16.20 22.48 12.64
CA TRP A 283 -16.14 21.03 12.69
C TRP A 283 -17.51 20.46 12.37
N TYR A 284 -17.56 19.50 11.46
CA TYR A 284 -18.67 18.56 11.44
C TYR A 284 -18.47 17.57 12.58
N ILE A 285 -19.45 17.53 13.49
CA ILE A 285 -19.52 16.59 14.60
C ILE A 285 -20.52 15.50 14.27
N TYR A 286 -20.11 14.23 14.38
CA TYR A 286 -20.96 13.07 14.16
C TYR A 286 -21.20 12.39 15.50
N GLY A 287 -22.44 12.02 15.81
CA GLY A 287 -22.78 11.45 17.10
C GLY A 287 -24.26 11.21 17.28
N ALA A 288 -24.69 11.13 18.54
CA ALA A 288 -26.08 11.03 18.94
C ALA A 288 -26.27 11.58 20.35
N GLN A 289 -27.52 11.88 20.72
CA GLN A 289 -27.87 12.21 22.10
C GLN A 289 -27.68 10.97 22.98
N GLY A 290 -26.88 11.11 24.03
CA GLY A 290 -26.68 10.07 25.04
C GLY A 290 -27.79 10.07 26.10
N ARG A 291 -27.82 9.03 26.94
CA ARG A 291 -28.73 8.93 28.10
C ARG A 291 -28.56 10.04 29.15
N ASP A 292 -27.48 10.81 29.08
CA ASP A 292 -27.23 12.02 29.89
C ASP A 292 -27.83 13.29 29.27
N ASN A 293 -28.64 13.14 28.22
CA ASN A 293 -29.28 14.18 27.43
C ASN A 293 -28.30 15.15 26.75
N LEU A 294 -27.03 14.78 26.63
CA LEU A 294 -26.01 15.52 25.89
C LEU A 294 -25.79 14.90 24.51
N PHE A 295 -25.63 15.74 23.49
CA PHE A 295 -25.05 15.25 22.24
C PHE A 295 -23.62 14.79 22.51
N THR A 296 -23.34 13.51 22.28
CA THR A 296 -22.01 12.94 22.47
C THR A 296 -21.37 12.70 21.12
N VAL A 297 -20.23 13.35 20.89
CA VAL A 297 -19.46 13.26 19.65
C VAL A 297 -18.77 11.89 19.58
N GLN A 298 -18.93 11.22 18.45
CA GLN A 298 -18.30 9.95 18.10
C GLN A 298 -17.26 10.10 16.99
N ALA A 299 -17.38 11.12 16.13
CA ALA A 299 -16.35 11.48 15.15
C ALA A 299 -16.30 12.98 14.86
N LEU A 300 -15.12 13.43 14.43
CA LEU A 300 -14.82 14.81 14.04
C LEU A 300 -14.34 14.86 12.59
N LYS A 301 -14.84 15.85 11.83
CA LYS A 301 -14.40 16.13 10.46
C LYS A 301 -14.19 17.64 10.28
N PRO A 302 -12.95 18.11 10.02
CA PRO A 302 -12.68 19.54 9.87
C PRO A 302 -13.27 20.06 8.56
N ARG A 303 -14.17 21.06 8.61
CA ARG A 303 -14.81 21.61 7.40
C ARG A 303 -13.78 22.11 6.39
N SER A 304 -12.72 22.76 6.88
CA SER A 304 -11.67 23.34 6.04
C SER A 304 -10.97 22.33 5.12
N LEU A 305 -10.92 21.04 5.47
CA LEU A 305 -10.26 20.03 4.65
C LEU A 305 -11.09 19.61 3.44
N PHE A 306 -12.42 19.76 3.52
CA PHE A 306 -13.37 19.24 2.54
C PHE A 306 -13.88 20.28 1.54
N GLN A 307 -13.62 21.55 1.81
CA GLN A 307 -13.89 22.62 0.87
C GLN A 307 -12.99 22.46 -0.36
N LEU A 308 -13.54 22.74 -1.55
CA LEU A 308 -12.84 22.66 -2.83
C LEU A 308 -11.94 23.88 -3.08
N GLN A 309 -11.14 24.25 -2.07
CA GLN A 309 -10.21 25.38 -2.11
C GLN A 309 -8.81 24.87 -1.75
N PRO A 310 -7.86 24.86 -2.72
CA PRO A 310 -6.51 24.40 -2.44
C PRO A 310 -5.74 25.47 -1.66
N THR A 311 -4.88 25.04 -0.75
CA THR A 311 -3.88 25.93 -0.13
C THR A 311 -2.71 26.22 -1.06
N GLU A 312 -2.44 25.32 -2.01
CA GLU A 312 -1.34 25.44 -2.96
C GLU A 312 -1.74 24.81 -4.29
N THR A 313 -1.37 25.46 -5.38
CA THR A 313 -1.57 24.98 -6.75
C THR A 313 -0.22 24.83 -7.42
N LEU A 314 0.10 23.61 -7.83
CA LEU A 314 1.26 23.26 -8.61
C LEU A 314 0.85 23.00 -10.05
N THR A 315 1.67 23.44 -11.00
CA THR A 315 1.40 23.26 -12.44
C THR A 315 2.52 22.47 -13.10
N GLY A 316 2.14 21.57 -13.99
CA GLY A 316 3.04 20.83 -14.86
C GLY A 316 3.54 19.53 -14.25
N LEU A 317 3.95 18.62 -15.14
CA LEU A 317 4.34 17.24 -14.79
C LEU A 317 5.50 17.20 -13.78
N ARG A 318 6.55 18.00 -13.99
CA ARG A 318 7.75 17.97 -13.14
C ARG A 318 7.45 18.38 -11.70
N SER A 319 6.71 19.48 -11.52
CA SER A 319 6.29 19.97 -10.19
C SER A 319 5.45 18.92 -9.46
N GLY A 320 4.52 18.27 -10.18
CA GLY A 320 3.71 17.18 -9.63
C GLY A 320 4.53 15.96 -9.22
N GLN A 321 5.49 15.54 -10.04
CA GLN A 321 6.39 14.43 -9.72
C GLN A 321 7.28 14.74 -8.50
N ASP A 322 7.83 15.95 -8.42
CA ASP A 322 8.62 16.38 -7.28
C ASP A 322 7.78 16.43 -5.99
N TYR A 323 6.52 16.84 -6.09
CA TYR A 323 5.59 16.83 -4.97
C TYR A 323 5.27 15.40 -4.51
N ILE A 324 4.88 14.50 -5.42
CA ILE A 324 4.61 13.08 -5.10
C ILE A 324 5.84 12.44 -4.42
N ALA A 325 7.02 12.63 -5.01
CA ALA A 325 8.24 12.00 -4.52
C ALA A 325 8.69 12.54 -3.16
N ARG A 326 8.56 13.85 -2.92
CA ARG A 326 9.11 14.53 -1.73
C ARG A 326 8.10 15.43 -1.01
N GLY A 327 7.47 16.35 -1.74
CA GLY A 327 6.59 17.40 -1.18
C GLY A 327 5.47 16.87 -0.28
N THR A 328 4.78 15.80 -0.69
CA THR A 328 3.64 15.22 0.04
C THR A 328 3.98 14.87 1.47
N TRP A 329 5.21 14.48 1.79
CA TRP A 329 5.60 14.01 3.13
C TRP A 329 6.77 14.79 3.74
N ASN A 330 7.13 15.93 3.15
CA ASN A 330 8.20 16.75 3.68
C ASN A 330 7.85 17.29 5.09
N ASP A 331 8.87 17.42 5.94
CA ASP A 331 8.84 17.98 7.30
C ASP A 331 7.71 17.45 8.19
N THR A 332 7.37 16.17 8.06
CA THR A 332 6.18 15.58 8.71
C THR A 332 6.09 15.86 10.22
N PRO A 333 7.14 15.64 11.04
CA PRO A 333 7.09 15.94 12.47
C PRO A 333 6.83 17.42 12.80
N ALA A 334 7.41 18.34 12.03
CA ALA A 334 7.28 19.79 12.24
C ALA A 334 5.89 20.31 11.86
N ARG A 335 5.16 19.57 11.01
CA ARG A 335 3.81 19.91 10.55
C ARG A 335 2.70 19.36 11.43
N LYS A 336 3.02 18.82 12.62
CA LYS A 336 2.03 18.27 13.55
C LYS A 336 0.90 19.25 13.84
N GLY A 337 -0.32 18.74 13.93
CA GLY A 337 -1.53 19.51 14.15
C GLY A 337 -2.05 20.16 12.88
N THR A 338 -1.34 20.12 11.74
CA THR A 338 -1.73 20.84 10.52
C THR A 338 -2.33 19.96 9.42
N ALA A 339 -3.14 20.56 8.55
CA ALA A 339 -3.59 19.99 7.28
C ALA A 339 -3.23 20.86 6.05
N SER A 340 -3.05 20.23 4.88
CA SER A 340 -2.87 20.93 3.60
C SER A 340 -3.69 20.33 2.47
N ARG A 341 -4.08 21.18 1.52
CA ARG A 341 -4.83 20.84 0.32
C ARG A 341 -4.01 21.30 -0.89
N VAL A 342 -3.34 20.38 -1.57
CA VAL A 342 -2.46 20.74 -2.69
C VAL A 342 -3.06 20.18 -3.97
N THR A 343 -3.30 21.04 -4.97
CA THR A 343 -3.73 20.59 -6.28
C THR A 343 -2.56 20.62 -7.26
N VAL A 344 -2.47 19.61 -8.10
CA VAL A 344 -1.49 19.48 -9.18
C VAL A 344 -2.26 19.47 -10.49
N LEU A 345 -2.08 20.51 -11.28
CA LEU A 345 -2.74 20.71 -12.56
C LEU A 345 -1.81 20.32 -13.72
N PRO A 346 -2.32 19.66 -14.76
CA PRO A 346 -1.65 19.58 -16.05
C PRO A 346 -1.35 20.97 -16.62
N GLU A 347 -0.33 21.07 -17.48
CA GLU A 347 0.09 22.34 -18.06
C GLU A 347 -1.01 22.95 -18.94
N GLY A 348 -1.33 24.22 -18.74
CA GLY A 348 -2.39 24.92 -19.49
C GLY A 348 -3.84 24.62 -19.04
N GLU A 349 -4.05 23.73 -18.06
CA GLU A 349 -5.40 23.42 -17.58
C GLU A 349 -5.88 24.35 -16.44
N LYS A 350 -7.18 24.63 -16.46
CA LYS A 350 -7.93 25.20 -15.32
C LYS A 350 -9.16 24.32 -15.07
N LYS A 351 -8.97 23.09 -14.61
CA LYS A 351 -10.10 22.22 -14.28
C LYS A 351 -10.81 22.73 -13.03
N SER A 352 -12.09 23.04 -13.20
CA SER A 352 -13.01 23.29 -12.07
C SER A 352 -13.66 21.97 -11.65
N TRP A 353 -14.01 21.90 -10.38
CA TRP A 353 -14.77 20.80 -9.79
C TRP A 353 -16.25 21.16 -9.81
N LYS A 354 -17.10 20.22 -10.23
CA LYS A 354 -18.55 20.40 -10.35
C LYS A 354 -19.27 19.34 -9.54
N GLU A 355 -20.49 19.68 -9.12
CA GLU A 355 -21.39 18.72 -8.49
C GLU A 355 -21.58 17.48 -9.38
N GLY A 356 -21.45 16.29 -8.80
CA GLY A 356 -21.52 15.02 -9.51
C GLY A 356 -20.21 14.56 -10.16
N ASP A 357 -19.11 15.35 -10.09
CA ASP A 357 -17.79 14.84 -10.48
C ASP A 357 -17.42 13.64 -9.59
N LYS A 358 -17.08 12.51 -10.21
CA LYS A 358 -16.68 11.27 -9.53
C LYS A 358 -15.33 10.78 -10.04
N GLY A 359 -14.69 9.94 -9.25
CA GLY A 359 -13.44 9.31 -9.64
C GLY A 359 -12.89 8.42 -8.53
N ILE A 360 -11.63 8.07 -8.68
CA ILE A 360 -10.90 7.29 -7.67
C ILE A 360 -10.02 8.19 -6.85
N GLY A 361 -9.64 7.71 -5.67
CA GLY A 361 -8.53 8.25 -4.92
C GLY A 361 -7.71 7.16 -4.25
N ILE A 362 -6.53 7.57 -3.79
CA ILE A 362 -5.54 6.69 -3.20
C ILE A 362 -5.27 7.18 -1.78
N HIS A 363 -5.62 6.37 -0.80
CA HIS A 363 -5.37 6.63 0.60
C HIS A 363 -3.99 6.11 1.01
N LEU A 364 -3.25 6.90 1.79
CA LEU A 364 -2.01 6.49 2.41
C LEU A 364 -1.89 7.13 3.80
N PHE A 365 -1.63 6.34 4.85
CA PHE A 365 -1.24 6.88 6.15
C PHE A 365 0.18 6.47 6.56
N GLY A 366 0.76 7.24 7.48
CA GLY A 366 2.08 7.00 8.08
C GLY A 366 2.07 6.42 9.49
N GLY A 367 3.24 6.43 10.13
CA GLY A 367 3.46 5.86 11.46
C GLY A 367 3.21 6.85 12.60
N ILE A 368 3.21 6.32 13.82
CA ILE A 368 3.20 7.11 15.05
C ILE A 368 4.61 7.09 15.64
N GLY A 369 5.24 8.25 15.78
CA GLY A 369 6.55 8.44 16.40
C GLY A 369 6.47 9.10 17.77
N GLY A 370 7.60 9.64 18.25
CA GLY A 370 7.69 10.28 19.56
C GLY A 370 7.94 9.30 20.71
N LYS A 371 7.85 9.78 21.96
CA LYS A 371 8.16 8.99 23.17
C LYS A 371 7.26 7.77 23.33
N LYS A 372 6.02 7.84 22.82
CA LYS A 372 5.04 6.75 22.82
C LYS A 372 4.73 6.22 21.41
N GLY A 373 5.71 6.36 20.51
CA GLY A 373 5.63 5.90 19.14
C GLY A 373 5.60 4.37 19.00
N GLU A 374 5.41 3.94 17.76
CA GLU A 374 5.49 2.56 17.32
C GLU A 374 6.95 2.16 17.09
N SER A 375 7.26 0.88 17.25
CA SER A 375 8.56 0.34 16.88
C SER A 375 8.68 0.28 15.36
N ILE A 376 9.73 0.89 14.81
CA ILE A 376 10.03 0.85 13.38
C ILE A 376 10.96 -0.33 13.11
N GLN A 377 10.61 -1.19 12.15
CA GLN A 377 11.44 -2.31 11.71
C GLN A 377 12.23 -1.93 10.46
N LEU A 378 13.49 -2.36 10.37
CA LEU A 378 14.37 -2.11 9.22
C LEU A 378 14.38 -0.64 8.76
N ALA A 379 14.29 0.30 9.69
CA ALA A 379 14.25 1.73 9.38
C ALA A 379 13.14 2.09 8.34
N THR A 380 12.01 1.39 8.40
CA THR A 380 10.90 1.48 7.43
C THR A 380 9.58 1.73 8.14
N VAL A 381 8.93 2.84 7.83
CA VAL A 381 7.56 3.13 8.25
C VAL A 381 6.62 2.63 7.16
N THR A 382 5.96 1.49 7.40
CA THR A 382 5.15 0.81 6.38
C THR A 382 3.91 1.61 5.98
N GLY A 383 3.13 2.05 6.96
CA GLY A 383 1.85 2.71 6.72
C GLY A 383 0.76 1.74 6.27
N HIS A 384 -0.28 2.27 5.63
CA HIS A 384 -1.37 1.51 5.01
C HIS A 384 -1.81 2.17 3.72
N PHE A 385 -2.25 1.37 2.76
CA PHE A 385 -2.70 1.80 1.43
C PHE A 385 -4.08 1.20 1.16
N SER A 386 -4.97 2.02 0.61
CA SER A 386 -6.22 1.55 0.02
C SER A 386 -6.66 2.50 -1.09
N TYR A 387 -7.62 2.06 -1.89
CA TYR A 387 -8.36 2.95 -2.78
C TYR A 387 -9.59 3.51 -2.07
N PHE A 388 -10.19 4.50 -2.68
CA PHE A 388 -11.51 5.02 -2.34
C PHE A 388 -12.15 5.62 -3.58
N LEU A 389 -13.47 5.78 -3.53
CA LEU A 389 -14.20 6.59 -4.50
C LEU A 389 -14.53 7.94 -3.89
N TYR A 390 -14.50 8.97 -4.74
CA TYR A 390 -14.96 10.29 -4.34
C TYR A 390 -16.11 10.74 -5.21
N GLU A 391 -16.92 11.61 -4.63
CA GLU A 391 -17.92 12.39 -5.34
C GLU A 391 -17.85 13.84 -4.86
N VAL A 392 -18.03 14.79 -5.77
CA VAL A 392 -18.25 16.19 -5.41
C VAL A 392 -19.74 16.40 -5.18
N ILE A 393 -20.11 16.69 -3.94
CA ILE A 393 -21.49 16.90 -3.54
C ILE A 393 -21.73 18.33 -3.10
N ARG A 394 -23.00 18.76 -3.11
CA ARG A 394 -23.42 19.96 -2.39
C ARG A 394 -23.72 19.62 -0.95
N ASP A 395 -22.97 20.24 -0.04
CA ASP A 395 -23.22 20.14 1.39
C ASP A 395 -24.60 20.66 1.73
N ALA A 396 -25.41 19.84 2.37
CA ALA A 396 -26.79 20.19 2.61
C ALA A 396 -26.96 21.19 3.79
N GLN A 397 -25.92 21.39 4.63
CA GLN A 397 -25.94 22.34 5.74
C GLN A 397 -25.52 23.75 5.31
N THR A 398 -24.51 23.85 4.44
CA THR A 398 -23.88 25.11 4.01
C THR A 398 -24.26 25.53 2.59
N GLY A 399 -24.67 24.58 1.73
CA GLY A 399 -24.90 24.80 0.29
C GLY A 399 -23.62 24.82 -0.56
N GLU A 400 -22.45 24.66 0.06
CA GLU A 400 -21.14 24.67 -0.61
C GLU A 400 -20.84 23.35 -1.31
N LEU A 401 -20.04 23.37 -2.37
CA LEU A 401 -19.48 22.14 -2.92
C LEU A 401 -18.35 21.62 -2.02
N GLN A 402 -18.34 20.32 -1.78
CA GLN A 402 -17.33 19.64 -0.96
C GLN A 402 -17.05 18.21 -1.44
N TRP A 403 -15.97 17.63 -0.95
CA TRP A 403 -15.68 16.20 -1.14
C TRP A 403 -16.63 15.32 -0.30
N GLN A 404 -17.21 14.31 -0.93
CA GLN A 404 -17.63 13.08 -0.29
C GLN A 404 -16.56 12.02 -0.55
N LEU A 405 -15.98 11.49 0.52
CA LEU A 405 -14.91 10.49 0.47
C LEU A 405 -15.40 9.26 1.24
N ASP A 406 -15.57 8.15 0.52
CA ASP A 406 -15.96 6.87 1.10
C ASP A 406 -14.89 5.83 0.72
N TYR A 407 -14.25 5.25 1.73
CA TYR A 407 -13.07 4.43 1.58
C TYR A 407 -13.39 2.95 1.35
N ASP A 408 -12.73 2.38 0.35
CA ASP A 408 -12.70 0.95 0.07
C ASP A 408 -11.56 0.28 0.84
N GLN A 409 -11.76 0.08 2.14
CA GLN A 409 -10.71 -0.42 3.03
C GLN A 409 -10.52 -1.91 2.86
N VAL A 410 -9.58 -2.32 2.00
CA VAL A 410 -8.98 -3.66 2.02
C VAL A 410 -7.95 -3.68 3.15
N TYR A 411 -8.40 -3.97 4.37
CA TYR A 411 -7.58 -3.82 5.57
C TYR A 411 -7.53 -5.12 6.37
N ALA A 412 -6.31 -5.60 6.63
CA ALA A 412 -6.05 -6.77 7.46
C ALA A 412 -6.61 -6.62 8.88
N HIS A 413 -6.83 -7.76 9.53
CA HIS A 413 -7.28 -7.79 10.91
C HIS A 413 -6.25 -7.09 11.80
N ASN A 414 -6.74 -6.29 12.74
CA ASN A 414 -5.93 -5.38 13.53
C ASN A 414 -6.44 -5.29 14.98
N PRO A 415 -5.63 -4.80 15.92
CA PRO A 415 -6.02 -4.71 17.34
C PRO A 415 -7.16 -3.72 17.61
N GLN A 416 -7.38 -2.73 16.72
CA GLN A 416 -8.43 -1.71 16.86
C GLN A 416 -9.81 -2.22 16.42
N GLY A 417 -9.89 -3.37 15.74
CA GLY A 417 -11.14 -3.89 15.16
C GLY A 417 -11.68 -3.00 14.04
N ILE A 418 -10.80 -2.33 13.28
CA ILE A 418 -11.17 -1.68 12.02
C ILE A 418 -11.42 -2.78 11.00
N LEU A 419 -12.57 -2.71 10.33
CA LEU A 419 -13.02 -3.77 9.43
C LEU A 419 -12.57 -3.54 8.00
N SER A 420 -12.44 -4.63 7.26
CA SER A 420 -12.37 -4.56 5.79
C SER A 420 -13.78 -4.30 5.23
N GLY A 421 -13.96 -3.23 4.45
CA GLY A 421 -15.28 -2.83 3.93
C GLY A 421 -15.36 -1.38 3.48
N TYR A 422 -16.51 -1.03 2.89
CA TYR A 422 -16.83 0.32 2.44
C TYR A 422 -17.14 1.19 3.66
N GLN A 423 -16.33 2.22 3.92
CA GLN A 423 -16.38 3.01 5.16
C GLN A 423 -16.43 4.51 4.87
N SER A 424 -17.29 5.24 5.60
CA SER A 424 -17.27 6.70 5.50
C SER A 424 -15.97 7.27 6.06
N TRP A 425 -15.56 8.43 5.56
CA TRP A 425 -14.40 9.13 6.10
C TRP A 425 -14.51 9.40 7.60
N ALA A 426 -15.70 9.76 8.07
CA ALA A 426 -15.96 10.00 9.50
C ALA A 426 -15.74 8.74 10.34
N ASN A 427 -16.07 7.55 9.84
CA ASN A 427 -15.84 6.29 10.54
C ASN A 427 -14.36 5.87 10.53
N TYR A 428 -13.73 5.86 9.37
CA TYR A 428 -12.37 5.35 9.21
C TYR A 428 -11.30 6.32 9.75
N THR A 429 -11.46 7.61 9.45
CA THR A 429 -10.47 8.64 9.78
C THR A 429 -10.91 9.45 10.99
N GLY A 430 -12.16 9.95 10.99
CA GLY A 430 -12.64 10.92 11.98
C GLY A 430 -13.08 10.34 13.33
N SER A 431 -13.25 9.02 13.45
CA SER A 431 -13.78 8.37 14.64
C SER A 431 -12.89 8.64 15.85
N LEU A 432 -13.50 9.05 16.96
CA LEU A 432 -12.76 9.24 18.21
C LEU A 432 -12.30 7.89 18.76
N GLU A 433 -13.14 6.88 18.70
CA GLU A 433 -12.87 5.54 19.24
C GLU A 433 -11.76 4.81 18.46
N ARG A 434 -11.74 4.92 17.13
CA ARG A 434 -10.92 4.04 16.26
C ARG A 434 -10.22 4.74 15.12
N GLY A 435 -10.56 6.00 14.86
CA GLY A 435 -10.12 6.73 13.69
C GLY A 435 -8.70 7.26 13.80
N TRP A 436 -8.08 7.49 12.65
CA TRP A 436 -6.66 7.86 12.57
C TRP A 436 -6.35 9.36 12.59
N LEU A 437 -7.36 10.24 12.49
CA LEU A 437 -7.17 11.69 12.31
C LEU A 437 -6.21 12.32 13.32
N ASN A 438 -6.35 11.98 14.61
CA ASN A 438 -5.59 12.60 15.68
C ASN A 438 -4.24 11.91 15.95
N SER A 439 -4.11 10.64 15.58
CA SER A 439 -2.97 9.79 15.96
C SER A 439 -1.99 9.50 14.83
N ARG A 440 -2.40 9.56 13.56
CA ARG A 440 -1.52 9.32 12.40
C ARG A 440 -1.55 10.49 11.41
N PRO A 441 -0.47 10.69 10.63
CA PRO A 441 -0.55 11.51 9.43
C PRO A 441 -1.12 10.70 8.26
N LEU A 442 -1.89 11.36 7.39
CA LEU A 442 -2.49 10.74 6.19
C LEU A 442 -2.35 11.66 4.97
N SER A 443 -2.45 11.05 3.79
CA SER A 443 -2.55 11.70 2.50
C SER A 443 -3.57 10.95 1.64
N ASP A 444 -4.63 11.64 1.25
CA ASP A 444 -5.57 11.19 0.23
C ASP A 444 -5.26 11.88 -1.08
N ALA A 445 -4.87 11.12 -2.11
CA ALA A 445 -4.63 11.62 -3.46
C ALA A 445 -5.87 11.35 -4.32
N ILE A 446 -6.67 12.39 -4.56
CA ILE A 446 -7.88 12.38 -5.38
C ILE A 446 -7.46 12.55 -6.85
N VAL A 447 -7.98 11.70 -7.73
CA VAL A 447 -7.60 11.63 -9.14
C VAL A 447 -8.76 12.01 -10.04
N LYS A 448 -8.67 13.15 -10.72
CA LYS A 448 -9.63 13.53 -11.78
C LYS A 448 -9.03 13.30 -13.16
N LEU A 449 -9.65 12.38 -13.91
CA LEU A 449 -9.25 11.99 -15.25
C LEU A 449 -10.49 11.59 -16.06
N ASP A 450 -10.64 12.16 -17.26
CA ASP A 450 -11.76 11.92 -18.18
C ASP A 450 -11.89 10.44 -18.60
N LEU A 451 -10.79 9.69 -18.55
CA LEU A 451 -10.74 8.27 -18.89
C LEU A 451 -11.48 7.37 -17.89
N LEU A 452 -11.82 7.88 -16.71
CA LEU A 452 -12.53 7.13 -15.66
C LEU A 452 -14.05 7.31 -15.75
N GLU A 453 -14.54 8.21 -16.58
CA GLU A 453 -15.97 8.42 -16.79
C GLU A 453 -16.60 7.26 -17.58
N ASP A 454 -17.92 7.19 -17.56
CA ASP A 454 -18.67 6.15 -18.28
C ASP A 454 -18.56 6.33 -19.81
N TYR A 455 -18.57 5.21 -20.52
CA TYR A 455 -18.57 5.13 -21.99
C TYR A 455 -19.89 4.59 -22.50
N ASN A 456 -20.30 4.97 -23.71
CA ASN A 456 -21.52 4.54 -24.39
C ASN A 456 -21.27 4.20 -25.86
N PHE A 457 -21.13 2.92 -26.16
CA PHE A 457 -20.94 2.42 -27.52
C PHE A 457 -22.28 2.04 -28.13
N GLY A 458 -23.02 3.02 -28.66
CA GLY A 458 -24.27 2.78 -29.38
C GLY A 458 -25.39 2.16 -28.53
N GLY A 459 -25.45 2.49 -27.24
CA GLY A 459 -26.42 1.97 -26.27
C GLY A 459 -25.84 0.97 -25.27
N VAL A 460 -24.61 0.47 -25.50
CA VAL A 460 -23.88 -0.36 -24.53
C VAL A 460 -23.04 0.53 -23.62
N SER A 461 -23.38 0.56 -22.33
CA SER A 461 -22.63 1.34 -21.35
C SER A 461 -21.50 0.52 -20.71
N LEU A 462 -20.31 1.11 -20.64
CA LEU A 462 -19.14 0.58 -19.95
C LEU A 462 -18.71 1.58 -18.87
N SER A 463 -18.67 1.14 -17.61
CA SER A 463 -18.32 2.00 -16.46
C SER A 463 -17.06 1.51 -15.75
N PRO A 464 -15.89 2.13 -15.97
CA PRO A 464 -14.65 1.74 -15.31
C PRO A 464 -14.73 1.81 -13.79
N LEU A 465 -15.34 2.88 -13.25
CA LEU A 465 -15.48 3.07 -11.80
C LEU A 465 -16.40 2.02 -11.16
N THR A 466 -17.49 1.65 -11.84
CA THR A 466 -18.41 0.63 -11.34
C THR A 466 -17.74 -0.74 -11.28
N GLU A 467 -17.00 -1.13 -12.33
CA GLU A 467 -16.27 -2.39 -12.31
C GLU A 467 -15.15 -2.36 -11.27
N PHE A 468 -14.46 -1.23 -11.08
CA PHE A 468 -13.44 -1.11 -10.05
C PHE A 468 -13.98 -1.27 -8.63
N HIS A 469 -15.09 -0.58 -8.32
CA HIS A 469 -15.74 -0.71 -7.02
C HIS A 469 -16.16 -2.15 -6.74
N LYS A 470 -16.73 -2.83 -7.74
CA LYS A 470 -17.13 -4.24 -7.62
C LYS A 470 -15.94 -5.16 -7.29
N GLN A 471 -14.78 -4.94 -7.92
CA GLN A 471 -13.58 -5.73 -7.61
C GLN A 471 -13.04 -5.44 -6.20
N LEU A 472 -13.11 -4.18 -5.75
CA LEU A 472 -12.79 -3.81 -4.38
C LEU A 472 -13.76 -4.43 -3.37
N GLU A 473 -15.07 -4.44 -3.64
CA GLU A 473 -16.08 -5.09 -2.79
C GLU A 473 -15.82 -6.59 -2.62
N ILE A 474 -15.44 -7.28 -3.70
CA ILE A 474 -15.01 -8.69 -3.65
C ILE A 474 -13.79 -8.83 -2.73
N MET A 475 -12.76 -8.01 -2.94
CA MET A 475 -11.55 -8.09 -2.13
C MET A 475 -11.80 -7.80 -0.65
N MET A 476 -12.62 -6.80 -0.37
CA MET A 476 -12.98 -6.41 0.99
C MET A 476 -13.74 -7.52 1.71
N ALA A 477 -14.69 -8.18 1.05
CA ALA A 477 -15.45 -9.30 1.61
C ALA A 477 -14.54 -10.49 1.94
N ARG A 478 -13.61 -10.82 1.04
CA ARG A 478 -12.60 -11.87 1.26
C ARG A 478 -11.70 -11.56 2.45
N TYR A 479 -11.20 -10.33 2.53
CA TYR A 479 -10.34 -9.87 3.62
C TYR A 479 -11.00 -9.95 4.99
N ARG A 480 -12.30 -9.65 5.04
CA ARG A 480 -13.09 -9.61 6.26
C ARG A 480 -13.16 -10.95 6.99
N ILE A 481 -13.05 -12.06 6.27
CA ILE A 481 -13.15 -13.42 6.83
C ILE A 481 -11.93 -14.30 6.52
N GLY A 482 -10.87 -13.72 5.96
CA GLY A 482 -9.66 -14.45 5.59
C GLY A 482 -9.91 -15.54 4.55
N ASP A 483 -10.80 -15.33 3.58
CA ASP A 483 -11.24 -16.37 2.63
C ASP A 483 -11.75 -17.66 3.31
N GLY A 484 -12.36 -17.54 4.50
CA GLY A 484 -12.85 -18.68 5.29
C GLY A 484 -11.86 -19.22 6.32
N THR A 485 -10.59 -18.78 6.29
CA THR A 485 -9.58 -19.18 7.29
C THR A 485 -9.73 -18.47 8.63
N GLY A 486 -10.57 -17.43 8.69
CA GLY A 486 -10.76 -16.59 9.88
C GLY A 486 -9.71 -15.50 10.07
N VAL A 487 -8.69 -15.41 9.20
CA VAL A 487 -7.65 -14.38 9.31
C VAL A 487 -7.14 -13.89 7.96
N SER A 488 -7.02 -12.57 7.87
CA SER A 488 -6.22 -11.86 6.88
C SER A 488 -5.11 -11.11 7.61
N SER A 489 -3.88 -11.55 7.40
CA SER A 489 -2.66 -11.05 8.00
C SER A 489 -1.77 -10.40 6.93
N VAL A 490 -0.97 -9.42 7.34
CA VAL A 490 0.10 -8.88 6.48
C VAL A 490 1.33 -9.76 6.64
N THR A 491 1.81 -10.32 5.53
CA THR A 491 3.01 -11.15 5.44
C THR A 491 3.94 -10.59 4.36
N PRO A 492 5.20 -11.07 4.28
CA PRO A 492 6.06 -10.76 3.15
C PRO A 492 5.50 -11.18 1.77
N ALA A 493 4.44 -11.99 1.68
CA ALA A 493 3.83 -12.41 0.42
C ALA A 493 2.40 -11.87 0.20
N THR A 494 1.76 -11.30 1.23
CA THR A 494 0.39 -10.76 1.18
C THR A 494 0.27 -9.49 1.99
N SER A 495 -0.23 -8.42 1.40
CA SER A 495 -0.39 -7.12 2.05
C SER A 495 -1.57 -6.35 1.47
N CYS A 496 -2.13 -5.44 2.27
CA CYS A 496 -3.28 -4.62 1.88
C CYS A 496 -3.07 -3.90 0.54
N VAL A 497 -1.85 -3.42 0.29
CA VAL A 497 -1.49 -2.73 -0.96
C VAL A 497 -1.52 -3.66 -2.18
N GLN A 498 -1.04 -4.89 -2.02
CA GLN A 498 -1.05 -5.87 -3.10
C GLN A 498 -2.48 -6.24 -3.49
N ASP A 499 -3.32 -6.53 -2.51
CA ASP A 499 -4.68 -6.98 -2.79
C ASP A 499 -5.60 -5.83 -3.24
N SER A 500 -5.36 -4.61 -2.75
CA SER A 500 -5.97 -3.40 -3.33
C SER A 500 -5.60 -3.22 -4.81
N ASN A 501 -4.33 -3.43 -5.15
CA ASN A 501 -3.85 -3.35 -6.53
C ASN A 501 -4.28 -4.52 -7.41
N GLN A 502 -4.49 -5.70 -6.82
CA GLN A 502 -5.05 -6.85 -7.52
C GLN A 502 -6.47 -6.51 -8.00
N ALA A 503 -7.28 -5.81 -7.20
CA ALA A 503 -8.59 -5.34 -7.64
C ALA A 503 -8.47 -4.45 -8.89
N LEU A 504 -7.54 -3.50 -8.90
CA LEU A 504 -7.29 -2.63 -10.07
C LEU A 504 -6.84 -3.43 -11.30
N TYR A 505 -5.95 -4.41 -11.12
CA TYR A 505 -5.51 -5.30 -12.18
C TYR A 505 -6.68 -6.10 -12.78
N ILE A 506 -7.52 -6.70 -11.93
CA ILE A 506 -8.69 -7.47 -12.37
C ILE A 506 -9.66 -6.56 -13.12
N THR A 507 -9.87 -5.32 -12.68
CA THR A 507 -10.69 -4.35 -13.41
C THR A 507 -10.18 -4.13 -14.83
N ILE A 508 -8.87 -3.89 -15.01
CA ILE A 508 -8.28 -3.69 -16.34
C ILE A 508 -8.51 -4.94 -17.21
N ALA A 509 -8.29 -6.14 -16.66
CA ALA A 509 -8.49 -7.40 -17.36
C ALA A 509 -9.97 -7.62 -17.76
N THR A 510 -10.91 -7.37 -16.85
CA THR A 510 -12.34 -7.52 -17.11
C THR A 510 -12.82 -6.54 -18.18
N LEU A 511 -12.41 -5.27 -18.11
CA LEU A 511 -12.80 -4.26 -19.10
C LEU A 511 -12.25 -4.62 -20.50
N ARG A 512 -11.00 -5.12 -20.58
CA ARG A 512 -10.44 -5.62 -21.84
C ARG A 512 -11.23 -6.80 -22.40
N HIS A 513 -11.55 -7.77 -21.55
CA HIS A 513 -12.32 -8.94 -21.97
C HIS A 513 -13.71 -8.55 -22.48
N GLN A 514 -14.41 -7.65 -21.78
CA GLN A 514 -15.70 -7.11 -22.24
C GLN A 514 -15.59 -6.46 -23.61
N PHE A 515 -14.54 -5.67 -23.84
CA PHE A 515 -14.27 -5.08 -25.14
C PHE A 515 -14.01 -6.13 -26.24
N GLU A 516 -13.18 -7.14 -25.97
CA GLU A 516 -12.80 -8.16 -26.96
C GLU A 516 -13.95 -9.10 -27.33
N THR A 517 -14.93 -9.25 -26.43
CA THR A 517 -16.02 -10.24 -26.60
C THR A 517 -17.38 -9.64 -26.91
N ASP A 518 -17.61 -8.34 -26.62
CA ASP A 518 -18.86 -7.67 -26.96
C ASP A 518 -18.87 -7.27 -28.46
N PRO A 519 -19.71 -7.89 -29.31
CA PRO A 519 -19.73 -7.61 -30.73
C PRO A 519 -20.16 -6.18 -31.06
N GLN A 520 -20.96 -5.54 -30.21
CA GLN A 520 -21.46 -4.19 -30.44
C GLN A 520 -20.36 -3.15 -30.18
N ILE A 521 -19.58 -3.34 -29.12
CA ILE A 521 -18.42 -2.49 -28.83
C ILE A 521 -17.37 -2.64 -29.96
N ALA A 522 -17.07 -3.88 -30.38
CA ALA A 522 -16.14 -4.12 -31.47
C ALA A 522 -16.62 -3.51 -32.80
N ALA A 523 -17.91 -3.63 -33.12
CA ALA A 523 -18.51 -3.00 -34.30
C ALA A 523 -18.45 -1.47 -34.23
N TRP A 524 -18.73 -0.87 -33.06
CA TRP A 524 -18.63 0.58 -32.88
C TRP A 524 -17.21 1.09 -33.15
N LEU A 525 -16.20 0.50 -32.50
CA LEU A 525 -14.81 0.95 -32.59
C LEU A 525 -14.24 0.82 -34.00
N THR A 526 -14.72 -0.14 -34.80
CA THR A 526 -14.32 -0.31 -36.21
C THR A 526 -15.03 0.66 -37.15
N THR A 527 -16.31 0.95 -36.90
CA THR A 527 -17.12 1.83 -37.76
C THR A 527 -16.98 3.32 -37.41
N HIS A 528 -16.54 3.64 -36.20
CA HIS A 528 -16.42 4.98 -35.64
C HIS A 528 -14.98 5.24 -35.12
N ALA A 529 -13.98 4.99 -35.96
CA ALA A 529 -12.56 5.04 -35.57
C ALA A 529 -12.09 6.43 -35.08
N ASP A 530 -12.61 7.50 -35.68
CA ASP A 530 -12.26 8.90 -35.35
C ASP A 530 -13.20 9.54 -34.32
N ASP A 531 -14.17 8.78 -33.79
CA ASP A 531 -15.10 9.28 -32.79
C ASP A 531 -14.37 9.63 -31.48
N PRO A 532 -14.70 10.77 -30.82
CA PRO A 532 -14.06 11.18 -29.58
C PRO A 532 -14.08 10.11 -28.47
N GLU A 533 -15.14 9.31 -28.41
CA GLU A 533 -15.29 8.23 -27.45
C GLU A 533 -14.36 7.06 -27.75
N THR A 534 -14.21 6.69 -29.02
CA THR A 534 -13.23 5.70 -29.49
C THR A 534 -11.80 6.14 -29.15
N LEU A 535 -11.45 7.41 -29.42
CA LEU A 535 -10.14 7.97 -29.10
C LEU A 535 -9.89 8.03 -27.58
N ARG A 536 -10.91 8.39 -26.80
CA ARG A 536 -10.85 8.35 -25.32
C ARG A 536 -10.67 6.92 -24.81
N PHE A 537 -11.31 5.95 -25.43
CA PHE A 537 -11.20 4.54 -25.05
C PHE A 537 -9.81 3.97 -25.35
N GLN A 538 -9.21 4.33 -26.49
CA GLN A 538 -7.82 3.97 -26.79
C GLN A 538 -6.84 4.51 -25.74
N ARG A 539 -7.05 5.75 -25.28
CA ARG A 539 -6.25 6.33 -24.17
C ARG A 539 -6.46 5.57 -22.85
N LEU A 540 -7.68 5.09 -22.57
CA LEU A 540 -7.94 4.21 -21.42
C LEU A 540 -7.17 2.89 -21.54
N GLY A 541 -7.11 2.30 -22.74
CA GLY A 541 -6.28 1.12 -23.02
C GLY A 541 -4.80 1.34 -22.70
N GLN A 542 -4.24 2.49 -23.14
CA GLN A 542 -2.86 2.89 -22.84
C GLN A 542 -2.61 3.14 -21.34
N LEU A 543 -3.59 3.71 -20.63
CA LEU A 543 -3.54 3.84 -19.18
C LEU A 543 -3.50 2.45 -18.52
N GLY A 544 -4.36 1.53 -18.97
CA GLY A 544 -4.37 0.13 -18.54
C GLY A 544 -3.02 -0.55 -18.72
N ASP A 545 -2.39 -0.40 -19.89
CA ASP A 545 -1.05 -0.96 -20.17
C ASP A 545 0.01 -0.44 -19.19
N ARG A 546 0.01 0.87 -18.91
CA ARG A 546 0.96 1.49 -17.98
C ARG A 546 0.75 1.01 -16.53
N LEU A 547 -0.50 0.91 -16.10
CA LEU A 547 -0.85 0.40 -14.77
C LEU A 547 -0.43 -1.08 -14.66
N GLU A 548 -0.77 -1.92 -15.63
CA GLU A 548 -0.41 -3.33 -15.64
C GLU A 548 1.11 -3.56 -15.58
N GLN A 549 1.91 -2.77 -16.31
CA GLN A 549 3.37 -2.86 -16.27
C GLN A 549 3.96 -2.70 -14.86
N VAL A 550 3.31 -1.91 -14.00
CA VAL A 550 3.73 -1.69 -12.61
C VAL A 550 3.15 -2.74 -11.68
N LEU A 551 1.90 -3.15 -11.90
CA LEU A 551 1.23 -4.17 -11.11
C LEU A 551 1.81 -5.57 -11.34
N ALA A 552 2.38 -5.81 -12.52
CA ALA A 552 3.10 -7.02 -12.90
C ALA A 552 4.49 -6.68 -13.49
N PRO A 553 5.48 -6.32 -12.66
CA PRO A 553 6.80 -5.93 -13.13
C PRO A 553 7.42 -7.00 -14.03
N ARG A 554 7.81 -6.61 -15.25
CA ARG A 554 8.40 -7.49 -16.29
C ARG A 554 7.48 -8.64 -16.76
N GLY A 555 6.17 -8.50 -16.63
CA GLY A 555 5.18 -9.44 -17.15
C GLY A 555 5.03 -10.73 -16.35
N VAL A 556 5.71 -10.84 -15.19
CA VAL A 556 5.52 -11.95 -14.26
C VAL A 556 4.33 -11.61 -13.36
N ILE A 557 3.14 -11.93 -13.85
CA ILE A 557 1.91 -11.88 -13.05
C ILE A 557 1.95 -13.07 -12.09
N ARG A 558 1.70 -12.84 -10.79
CA ARG A 558 1.59 -13.96 -9.84
C ARG A 558 0.55 -14.94 -10.37
N ALA A 559 0.83 -16.24 -10.28
CA ALA A 559 -0.08 -17.27 -10.82
C ALA A 559 -1.48 -17.15 -10.21
N ASP A 560 -1.57 -16.83 -8.91
CA ASP A 560 -2.84 -16.58 -8.23
C ASP A 560 -3.57 -15.32 -8.73
N TRP A 561 -2.86 -14.26 -9.12
CA TRP A 561 -3.48 -13.06 -9.69
C TRP A 561 -4.09 -13.31 -11.06
N ARG A 562 -3.33 -13.96 -11.94
CA ARG A 562 -3.80 -14.31 -13.28
C ARG A 562 -5.01 -15.24 -13.21
N GLN A 563 -4.91 -16.30 -12.39
CA GLN A 563 -5.99 -17.27 -12.26
C GLN A 563 -7.23 -16.67 -11.59
N ASN A 564 -7.06 -15.79 -10.59
CA ASN A 564 -8.18 -15.07 -10.00
C ASN A 564 -8.82 -14.10 -11.01
N ALA A 565 -8.03 -13.43 -11.86
CA ALA A 565 -8.56 -12.60 -12.93
C ALA A 565 -9.32 -13.42 -13.98
N GLU A 566 -8.81 -14.59 -14.39
CA GLU A 566 -9.49 -15.51 -15.32
C GLU A 566 -10.81 -16.06 -14.73
N ILE A 567 -10.83 -16.37 -13.42
CA ILE A 567 -12.04 -16.79 -12.70
C ILE A 567 -13.06 -15.64 -12.62
N LEU A 568 -12.61 -14.43 -12.25
CA LEU A 568 -13.47 -13.27 -11.99
C LEU A 568 -13.98 -12.59 -13.27
N ALA A 569 -13.20 -12.65 -14.34
CA ALA A 569 -13.60 -12.19 -15.67
C ALA A 569 -14.48 -13.22 -16.42
N GLY A 570 -14.68 -14.43 -15.87
CA GLY A 570 -15.51 -15.47 -16.48
C GLY A 570 -14.88 -16.17 -17.68
N ILE A 571 -13.55 -16.07 -17.83
CA ILE A 571 -12.78 -16.62 -18.96
C ILE A 571 -12.67 -18.16 -18.87
N THR A 572 -12.75 -18.73 -17.66
CA THR A 572 -12.75 -20.18 -17.41
C THR A 572 -14.04 -20.63 -16.73
N ASP A 573 -14.63 -21.78 -17.11
CA ASP A 573 -15.78 -22.38 -16.39
C ASP A 573 -15.32 -22.82 -15.00
N SER A 574 -15.63 -21.99 -14.02
CA SER A 574 -15.11 -22.03 -12.65
C SER A 574 -16.17 -22.42 -11.63
N ARG A 575 -17.26 -23.08 -12.07
CA ARG A 575 -18.25 -23.68 -11.16
C ARG A 575 -17.57 -24.61 -10.15
N GLY A 576 -17.55 -24.18 -8.88
CA GLY A 576 -17.00 -24.93 -7.75
C GLY A 576 -15.50 -24.77 -7.47
N LYS A 577 -14.76 -23.91 -8.18
CA LYS A 577 -13.34 -23.64 -7.90
C LYS A 577 -13.17 -22.32 -7.14
N GLY A 578 -12.55 -22.36 -5.96
CA GLY A 578 -12.21 -21.17 -5.17
C GLY A 578 -11.03 -20.39 -5.77
N LEU A 579 -10.94 -19.10 -5.43
CA LEU A 579 -9.78 -18.25 -5.72
C LEU A 579 -8.54 -18.79 -4.97
N ILE A 580 -7.37 -18.70 -5.59
CA ILE A 580 -6.12 -19.25 -5.05
C ILE A 580 -5.34 -18.16 -4.33
N ARG A 581 -4.62 -18.55 -3.26
CA ARG A 581 -3.70 -17.70 -2.49
C ARG A 581 -2.39 -18.45 -2.31
N GLU A 582 -1.31 -17.99 -2.93
CA GLU A 582 0.01 -18.62 -2.81
C GLU A 582 1.01 -17.75 -2.03
N ASN A 583 1.30 -18.15 -0.79
CA ASN A 583 2.29 -17.49 0.06
C ASN A 583 3.66 -18.16 -0.05
N THR A 584 4.32 -18.07 -1.22
CA THR A 584 5.67 -18.62 -1.40
C THR A 584 6.76 -17.54 -1.16
N LEU A 585 7.95 -17.97 -0.73
CA LEU A 585 9.12 -17.08 -0.63
C LEU A 585 9.48 -16.45 -1.99
N ALA A 586 9.24 -17.18 -3.08
CA ALA A 586 9.38 -16.66 -4.44
C ALA A 586 8.41 -15.49 -4.71
N ASN A 587 7.14 -15.61 -4.32
CA ASN A 587 6.16 -14.53 -4.47
C ASN A 587 6.49 -13.30 -3.60
N ALA A 588 7.01 -13.50 -2.39
CA ALA A 588 7.51 -12.42 -1.53
C ALA A 588 8.68 -11.65 -2.19
N LEU A 589 9.61 -12.38 -2.80
CA LEU A 589 10.76 -11.82 -3.51
C LEU A 589 10.37 -11.14 -4.83
N LEU A 590 9.35 -11.62 -5.53
CA LEU A 590 8.86 -11.01 -6.78
C LEU A 590 8.11 -9.69 -6.55
N SER A 591 7.54 -9.50 -5.36
CA SER A 591 6.57 -8.43 -5.09
C SER A 591 7.03 -7.34 -4.12
N TRP A 592 8.26 -7.45 -3.57
CA TRP A 592 8.79 -6.51 -2.57
C TRP A 592 8.72 -5.01 -2.98
N ARG A 593 8.72 -4.71 -4.29
CA ARG A 593 8.58 -3.34 -4.81
C ARG A 593 7.14 -2.82 -4.79
N SER A 594 6.14 -3.68 -4.97
CA SER A 594 4.71 -3.35 -4.90
C SER A 594 4.11 -3.57 -3.50
N MET A 595 4.89 -4.10 -2.56
CA MET A 595 4.48 -4.41 -1.19
C MET A 595 4.45 -3.24 -0.21
N LEU A 596 5.16 -2.14 -0.49
CA LEU A 596 5.20 -1.01 0.43
C LEU A 596 4.16 0.05 0.03
N PRO A 597 3.23 0.41 0.95
CA PRO A 597 2.21 1.42 0.72
C PRO A 597 2.71 2.70 0.03
N ARG A 598 3.83 3.26 0.52
CA ARG A 598 4.41 4.48 -0.05
C ARG A 598 4.88 4.32 -1.49
N GLY A 599 5.51 3.18 -1.81
CA GLY A 599 6.01 2.91 -3.16
C GLY A 599 4.88 2.84 -4.17
N SER A 600 3.81 2.12 -3.82
CA SER A 600 2.63 1.98 -4.67
C SER A 600 1.91 3.31 -4.89
N ASN A 601 1.67 4.07 -3.81
CA ASN A 601 1.01 5.38 -3.88
C ASN A 601 1.75 6.34 -4.84
N ASP A 602 3.09 6.43 -4.72
CA ASP A 602 3.89 7.30 -5.58
C ASP A 602 3.77 6.90 -7.05
N VAL A 603 3.94 5.61 -7.36
CA VAL A 603 4.02 5.13 -8.75
C VAL A 603 2.66 5.24 -9.44
N ILE A 604 1.57 4.85 -8.76
CA ILE A 604 0.22 4.96 -9.33
C ILE A 604 -0.17 6.43 -9.53
N GLY A 605 0.10 7.29 -8.55
CA GLY A 605 -0.11 8.73 -8.67
C GLY A 605 0.66 9.33 -9.85
N GLU A 606 1.91 8.90 -10.05
CA GLU A 606 2.73 9.34 -11.20
C GLU A 606 2.16 8.86 -12.55
N ILE A 607 1.64 7.63 -12.64
CA ILE A 607 1.01 7.13 -13.86
C ILE A 607 -0.21 7.97 -14.23
N PHE A 608 -1.08 8.28 -13.25
CA PHE A 608 -2.24 9.14 -13.49
C PHE A 608 -1.82 10.55 -13.92
N LEU A 609 -0.83 11.14 -13.24
CA LEU A 609 -0.31 12.46 -13.61
C LEU A 609 0.24 12.49 -15.05
N ARG A 610 1.01 11.46 -15.44
CA ARG A 610 1.55 11.30 -16.81
C ARG A 610 0.47 11.05 -17.86
N SER A 611 -0.70 10.60 -17.44
CA SER A 611 -1.87 10.40 -18.30
C SER A 611 -2.79 11.63 -18.34
N GLY A 612 -2.36 12.77 -17.80
CA GLY A 612 -3.08 14.04 -17.84
C GLY A 612 -4.10 14.23 -16.71
N ALA A 613 -4.01 13.44 -15.63
CA ALA A 613 -4.90 13.61 -14.49
C ALA A 613 -4.58 14.91 -13.72
N THR A 614 -5.63 15.55 -13.20
CA THR A 614 -5.49 16.49 -12.10
C THR A 614 -5.45 15.71 -10.80
N LEU A 615 -4.46 15.97 -9.95
CA LEU A 615 -4.34 15.34 -8.63
C LEU A 615 -4.62 16.34 -7.53
N TRP A 616 -5.40 15.96 -6.53
CA TRP A 616 -5.64 16.76 -5.34
C TRP A 616 -5.26 15.99 -4.09
N PHE A 617 -4.33 16.52 -3.32
CA PHE A 617 -3.80 15.90 -2.10
C PHE A 617 -4.42 16.54 -0.87
N LEU A 618 -5.16 15.75 -0.09
CA LEU A 618 -5.61 16.08 1.25
C LEU A 618 -4.66 15.45 2.26
N ARG A 619 -3.80 16.26 2.87
CA ARG A 619 -2.84 15.80 3.88
C ARG A 619 -3.25 16.27 5.26
N THR A 620 -3.22 15.38 6.25
CA THR A 620 -3.32 15.75 7.67
C THR A 620 -2.13 15.20 8.44
N ASN A 621 -1.72 15.89 9.51
CA ASN A 621 -0.61 15.46 10.36
C ASN A 621 -1.06 15.46 11.83
N GLN A 622 -1.80 14.44 12.28
CA GLN A 622 -2.32 14.37 13.66
C GLN A 622 -3.17 15.59 14.03
N VAL A 623 -4.28 15.78 13.31
CA VAL A 623 -5.21 16.89 13.48
C VAL A 623 -6.24 16.57 14.57
N GLY A 624 -6.61 17.55 15.39
CA GLY A 624 -7.55 17.37 16.51
C GLY A 624 -6.96 17.88 17.81
N GLY A 625 -7.23 17.20 18.91
CA GLY A 625 -6.66 17.60 20.21
C GLY A 625 -5.16 17.32 20.32
N ALA A 626 -4.50 18.02 21.23
CA ALA A 626 -3.05 17.97 21.39
C ALA A 626 -2.59 16.71 22.15
N MET A 627 -1.68 15.94 21.54
CA MET A 627 -1.02 14.77 22.15
C MET A 627 0.50 14.91 22.11
N PRO A 628 1.16 15.67 23.02
CA PRO A 628 2.59 16.00 22.94
C PRO A 628 3.53 14.78 22.94
N GLU A 629 3.09 13.63 23.46
CA GLU A 629 3.87 12.39 23.56
C GLU A 629 4.16 11.66 22.25
N ILE A 630 3.40 11.95 21.19
CA ILE A 630 3.54 11.33 19.86
C ILE A 630 3.93 12.35 18.80
N LEU A 631 4.51 11.88 17.70
CA LEU A 631 4.83 12.70 16.52
C LEU A 631 4.35 12.00 15.26
N PRO A 632 3.94 12.71 14.21
CA PRO A 632 3.59 12.08 12.95
C PRO A 632 4.88 11.59 12.25
N LEU A 633 4.88 10.37 11.72
CA LEU A 633 5.95 9.83 10.90
C LEU A 633 5.46 9.61 9.47
N ALA A 634 6.26 10.03 8.49
CA ALA A 634 5.96 9.77 7.09
C ALA A 634 6.03 8.27 6.77
N PRO A 635 5.13 7.71 5.95
CA PRO A 635 5.33 6.38 5.38
C PRO A 635 6.50 6.42 4.40
N THR A 636 7.33 5.38 4.46
CA THR A 636 8.58 5.31 3.72
C THR A 636 8.63 4.13 2.77
N LYS A 637 9.50 4.23 1.77
CA LYS A 637 10.01 3.05 1.04
C LYS A 637 10.96 2.27 1.97
N LEU A 638 11.40 1.09 1.53
CA LEU A 638 12.31 0.24 2.32
C LEU A 638 13.58 1.03 2.70
N PHE A 639 13.97 0.93 3.98
CA PHE A 639 15.09 1.64 4.61
C PHE A 639 14.95 3.17 4.63
N GLY A 640 13.76 3.73 4.47
CA GLY A 640 13.59 5.17 4.24
C GLY A 640 14.04 6.09 5.37
N GLU A 641 14.12 5.62 6.62
CA GLU A 641 14.71 6.38 7.74
C GLU A 641 16.26 6.46 7.65
N MET A 642 16.88 5.84 6.64
CA MET A 642 18.31 5.90 6.34
C MET A 642 18.58 6.51 4.95
N PRO A 643 18.20 7.78 4.70
CA PRO A 643 18.13 8.36 3.36
C PRO A 643 19.46 8.33 2.58
N MET A 644 20.60 8.40 3.27
CA MET A 644 21.93 8.39 2.65
C MET A 644 22.32 7.03 2.04
N ILE A 645 21.86 5.91 2.63
CA ILE A 645 22.23 4.56 2.20
C ILE A 645 21.06 3.78 1.60
N ALA A 646 19.82 4.22 1.82
CA ALA A 646 18.62 3.54 1.33
C ALA A 646 18.61 3.33 -0.20
N PRO A 647 19.01 4.30 -1.07
CA PRO A 647 19.06 4.05 -2.51
C PRO A 647 20.01 2.91 -2.87
N MET A 648 21.19 2.85 -2.23
CA MET A 648 22.17 1.79 -2.43
C MET A 648 21.63 0.43 -1.97
N LEU A 649 21.09 0.35 -0.75
CA LEU A 649 20.52 -0.90 -0.22
C LEU A 649 19.37 -1.44 -1.07
N ARG A 650 18.49 -0.56 -1.57
CA ARG A 650 17.42 -0.94 -2.50
C ARG A 650 17.96 -1.37 -3.87
N GLY A 651 19.03 -0.73 -4.34
CA GLY A 651 19.72 -1.11 -5.57
C GLY A 651 20.35 -2.51 -5.48
N ILE A 652 21.02 -2.81 -4.37
CA ILE A 652 21.57 -4.14 -4.07
C ILE A 652 20.47 -5.19 -4.05
N LEU A 653 19.39 -4.95 -3.30
CA LEU A 653 18.27 -5.89 -3.22
C LEU A 653 17.64 -6.13 -4.59
N GLY A 654 17.44 -5.06 -5.36
CA GLY A 654 16.97 -5.13 -6.75
C GLY A 654 17.86 -6.01 -7.62
N ALA A 655 19.16 -5.81 -7.58
CA ALA A 655 20.11 -6.55 -8.41
C ALA A 655 20.19 -8.04 -8.07
N LEU A 656 19.93 -8.41 -6.82
CA LEU A 656 19.95 -9.79 -6.35
C LEU A 656 18.66 -10.55 -6.63
N VAL A 657 17.52 -9.89 -6.43
CA VAL A 657 16.20 -10.54 -6.29
C VAL A 657 15.38 -10.51 -7.59
N LEU A 658 15.72 -9.63 -8.54
CA LEU A 658 14.98 -9.50 -9.80
C LEU A 658 14.89 -10.84 -10.57
N PRO A 659 13.68 -11.31 -10.93
CA PRO A 659 13.52 -12.49 -11.76
C PRO A 659 14.12 -12.24 -13.14
N LEU A 660 14.92 -13.20 -13.61
CA LEU A 660 15.49 -13.15 -14.95
C LEU A 660 14.46 -13.65 -15.96
N THR A 661 14.21 -12.84 -16.98
CA THR A 661 13.33 -13.16 -18.10
C THR A 661 14.13 -13.73 -19.28
N GLY A 662 13.45 -14.34 -20.25
CA GLY A 662 14.09 -14.75 -21.50
C GLY A 662 14.75 -13.58 -22.25
N ARG A 663 14.17 -12.37 -22.14
CA ARG A 663 14.77 -11.14 -22.67
C ARG A 663 16.10 -10.81 -22.01
N ASP A 664 16.22 -10.98 -20.70
CA ASP A 664 17.45 -10.67 -19.95
C ASP A 664 18.60 -11.59 -20.41
N TRP A 665 18.32 -12.87 -20.63
CA TRP A 665 19.28 -13.81 -21.22
C TRP A 665 19.61 -13.49 -22.67
N GLY A 666 18.64 -13.01 -23.46
CA GLY A 666 18.87 -12.50 -24.81
C GLY A 666 19.85 -11.31 -24.81
N VAL A 667 19.63 -10.32 -23.94
CA VAL A 667 20.55 -9.18 -23.76
C VAL A 667 21.94 -9.66 -23.32
N THR A 668 21.99 -10.63 -22.40
CA THR A 668 23.25 -11.22 -21.92
C THR A 668 24.01 -11.89 -23.05
N ALA A 669 23.34 -12.68 -23.90
CA ALA A 669 23.94 -13.36 -25.04
C ALA A 669 24.42 -12.38 -26.11
N ILE A 670 23.63 -11.35 -26.43
CA ILE A 670 24.03 -10.28 -27.36
C ILE A 670 25.24 -9.53 -26.83
N GLY A 671 25.22 -9.13 -25.55
CA GLY A 671 26.34 -8.44 -24.90
C GLY A 671 27.63 -9.28 -24.94
N LEU A 672 27.53 -10.57 -24.63
CA LEU A 672 28.66 -11.51 -24.71
C LEU A 672 29.16 -11.67 -26.16
N GLY A 673 28.25 -11.77 -27.14
CA GLY A 673 28.59 -11.87 -28.56
C GLY A 673 29.31 -10.65 -29.09
N LEU A 674 28.82 -9.44 -28.77
CA LEU A 674 29.45 -8.18 -29.15
C LEU A 674 30.82 -8.01 -28.49
N TYR A 675 30.92 -8.32 -27.19
CA TYR A 675 32.22 -8.35 -26.51
C TYR A 675 33.17 -9.33 -27.20
N GLY A 676 32.73 -10.55 -27.46
CA GLY A 676 33.53 -11.59 -28.11
C GLY A 676 34.04 -11.17 -29.48
N ALA A 677 33.18 -10.60 -30.34
CA ALA A 677 33.56 -10.15 -31.67
C ALA A 677 34.68 -9.09 -31.65
N ILE A 678 34.60 -8.14 -30.72
CA ILE A 678 35.60 -7.08 -30.57
C ILE A 678 36.86 -7.63 -29.88
N ALA A 679 36.70 -8.34 -28.78
CA ALA A 679 37.79 -8.84 -27.95
C ALA A 679 38.66 -9.88 -28.65
N LEU A 680 38.05 -10.79 -29.42
CA LEU A 680 38.78 -11.79 -30.21
C LEU A 680 39.56 -11.12 -31.34
N THR A 681 38.96 -10.16 -32.05
CA THR A 681 39.63 -9.39 -33.11
C THR A 681 40.86 -8.68 -32.56
N ILE A 682 40.68 -7.86 -31.52
CA ILE A 682 41.77 -7.09 -30.88
C ILE A 682 42.82 -8.04 -30.29
N GLY A 683 42.38 -9.09 -29.60
CA GLY A 683 43.23 -10.00 -28.87
C GLY A 683 44.07 -10.92 -29.76
N PHE A 684 43.53 -11.40 -30.88
CA PHE A 684 44.31 -12.15 -31.87
C PHE A 684 45.24 -11.25 -32.67
N TRP A 685 44.77 -10.08 -33.10
CA TRP A 685 45.58 -9.11 -33.85
C TRP A 685 46.82 -8.66 -33.07
N SER A 686 46.66 -8.38 -31.77
CA SER A 686 47.77 -8.04 -30.87
C SER A 686 48.65 -9.22 -30.45
N GLY A 687 48.27 -10.46 -30.82
CA GLY A 687 48.91 -11.69 -30.35
C GLY A 687 48.73 -11.96 -28.85
N PHE A 688 47.86 -11.21 -28.17
CA PHE A 688 47.54 -11.40 -26.76
C PHE A 688 46.81 -12.72 -26.53
N LEU A 689 45.78 -13.01 -27.32
CA LEU A 689 45.01 -14.25 -27.31
C LEU A 689 45.64 -15.26 -28.27
N ARG A 690 45.73 -16.52 -27.83
CA ARG A 690 46.17 -17.64 -28.67
C ARG A 690 45.33 -18.86 -28.32
N TRP A 691 44.85 -19.58 -29.32
CA TRP A 691 44.10 -20.81 -29.07
C TRP A 691 45.00 -21.84 -28.38
N ARG A 692 44.48 -22.47 -27.34
CA ARG A 692 45.13 -23.58 -26.64
C ARG A 692 44.08 -24.52 -26.06
N SER A 693 44.32 -25.82 -26.13
CA SER A 693 43.44 -26.80 -25.48
C SER A 693 43.70 -26.85 -23.97
N PRO A 694 42.66 -27.04 -23.13
CA PRO A 694 42.82 -27.15 -21.69
C PRO A 694 43.50 -28.47 -21.31
N GLU A 695 44.81 -28.43 -21.05
CA GLU A 695 45.61 -29.56 -20.55
C GLU A 695 45.43 -29.74 -19.02
N ARG A 696 44.20 -29.94 -18.54
CA ARG A 696 43.89 -30.13 -17.10
C ARG A 696 42.88 -31.24 -16.87
N ARG A 697 42.95 -31.84 -15.67
CA ARG A 697 41.97 -32.84 -15.23
C ARG A 697 40.58 -32.21 -15.08
N PRO A 698 39.48 -32.94 -15.38
CA PRO A 698 38.11 -32.42 -15.26
C PRO A 698 37.78 -31.79 -13.90
N LEU A 699 38.26 -32.39 -12.81
CA LEU A 699 38.05 -31.86 -11.45
C LEU A 699 38.75 -30.51 -11.23
N GLU A 700 39.91 -30.28 -11.84
CA GLU A 700 40.60 -28.99 -11.76
C GLU A 700 39.87 -27.92 -12.57
N ILE A 701 39.34 -28.29 -13.73
CA ILE A 701 38.50 -27.41 -14.54
C ILE A 701 37.26 -27.02 -13.74
N LEU A 702 36.55 -27.98 -13.14
CA LEU A 702 35.37 -27.71 -12.31
C LEU A 702 35.68 -26.78 -11.13
N LYS A 703 36.78 -27.04 -10.40
CA LYS A 703 37.22 -26.15 -9.30
C LYS A 703 37.49 -24.74 -9.80
N MET A 704 38.10 -24.58 -10.97
CA MET A 704 38.37 -23.28 -11.56
C MET A 704 37.08 -22.58 -12.01
N LEU A 705 36.14 -23.30 -12.62
CA LEU A 705 34.83 -22.78 -13.00
C LEU A 705 34.10 -22.19 -11.79
N VAL A 706 33.98 -22.96 -10.71
CA VAL A 706 33.32 -22.50 -9.48
C VAL A 706 34.08 -21.33 -8.85
N PHE A 707 35.41 -21.41 -8.75
CA PHE A 707 36.22 -20.34 -8.17
C PHE A 707 36.09 -19.03 -8.95
N CYS A 708 36.26 -19.07 -10.28
CA CYS A 708 36.19 -17.89 -11.15
C CYS A 708 34.81 -17.24 -11.14
N PHE A 709 33.74 -18.00 -10.86
CA PHE A 709 32.41 -17.45 -10.70
C PHE A 709 32.32 -16.55 -9.47
N PHE A 710 32.78 -17.02 -8.31
CA PHE A 710 32.75 -16.19 -7.09
C PHE A 710 33.84 -15.11 -7.07
N SER A 711 35.03 -15.42 -7.60
CA SER A 711 36.20 -14.54 -7.64
C SER A 711 37.02 -14.83 -8.91
N PRO A 712 37.01 -13.93 -9.92
CA PRO A 712 36.64 -12.53 -9.80
C PRO A 712 35.16 -12.19 -10.04
N ALA A 713 34.41 -12.98 -10.82
CA ALA A 713 33.24 -12.48 -11.53
C ALA A 713 32.15 -11.86 -10.62
N LEU A 714 31.57 -12.64 -9.71
CA LEU A 714 30.48 -12.17 -8.84
C LEU A 714 30.93 -11.02 -7.92
N TRP A 715 32.09 -11.15 -7.30
CA TRP A 715 32.59 -10.15 -6.35
C TRP A 715 32.93 -8.82 -7.02
N GLU A 716 33.63 -8.86 -8.17
CA GLU A 716 33.98 -7.65 -8.89
C GLU A 716 32.74 -6.98 -9.49
N GLU A 717 31.80 -7.73 -10.05
CA GLU A 717 30.56 -7.14 -10.55
C GLU A 717 29.68 -6.56 -9.43
N PHE A 718 29.64 -7.20 -8.25
CA PHE A 718 28.97 -6.62 -7.09
C PHE A 718 29.59 -5.27 -6.69
N VAL A 719 30.91 -5.21 -6.55
CA VAL A 719 31.60 -3.98 -6.13
C VAL A 719 31.52 -2.89 -7.20
N PHE A 720 31.89 -3.20 -8.45
CA PHE A 720 32.03 -2.17 -9.46
C PHE A 720 30.70 -1.79 -10.13
N ARG A 721 29.74 -2.70 -10.26
CA ARG A 721 28.47 -2.40 -10.96
C ARG A 721 27.35 -2.16 -9.96
N VAL A 722 27.15 -3.05 -9.00
CA VAL A 722 26.00 -2.93 -8.08
C VAL A 722 26.18 -1.84 -7.02
N LEU A 723 27.37 -1.67 -6.45
CA LEU A 723 27.60 -0.63 -5.42
C LEU A 723 27.85 0.77 -6.01
N LEU A 724 28.57 0.86 -7.14
CA LEU A 724 28.98 2.15 -7.70
C LEU A 724 27.98 2.72 -8.72
N ILE A 725 27.23 1.87 -9.42
CA ILE A 725 26.27 2.30 -10.43
C ILE A 725 24.87 2.23 -9.83
N PRO A 726 24.10 3.33 -9.83
CA PRO A 726 22.71 3.31 -9.40
C PRO A 726 21.92 2.26 -10.19
N HIS A 727 21.04 1.53 -9.50
CA HIS A 727 20.19 0.53 -10.14
C HIS A 727 19.30 1.19 -11.21
N PRO A 728 19.04 0.57 -12.38
CA PRO A 728 18.40 1.25 -13.53
C PRO A 728 17.00 1.81 -13.25
N GLU A 729 16.27 1.17 -12.35
CA GLU A 729 14.93 1.61 -11.93
C GLU A 729 14.95 2.72 -10.86
N THR A 730 16.12 3.17 -10.40
CA THR A 730 16.21 4.32 -9.51
C THR A 730 16.15 5.61 -10.33
N ALA A 731 15.21 6.49 -9.99
CA ALA A 731 15.08 7.80 -10.63
C ALA A 731 16.35 8.62 -10.41
N THR A 732 17.22 8.63 -11.40
CA THR A 732 18.51 9.33 -11.40
C THR A 732 18.68 10.03 -12.75
N SER A 733 19.29 11.21 -12.75
CA SER A 733 19.54 11.94 -14.01
C SER A 733 20.50 11.15 -14.90
N THR A 734 20.32 11.23 -16.22
CA THR A 734 21.20 10.60 -17.22
C THR A 734 22.67 10.99 -17.02
N ALA A 735 22.96 12.24 -16.65
CA ALA A 735 24.32 12.70 -16.38
C ALA A 735 24.99 11.92 -15.23
N ASN A 736 24.29 11.74 -14.11
CA ASN A 736 24.80 10.97 -12.97
C ASN A 736 24.98 9.48 -13.30
N LEU A 737 24.11 8.91 -14.13
CA LEU A 737 24.26 7.52 -14.60
C LEU A 737 25.55 7.38 -15.43
N ILE A 738 25.76 8.26 -16.41
CA ILE A 738 26.97 8.26 -17.24
C ILE A 738 28.22 8.47 -16.38
N LEU A 739 28.21 9.44 -15.46
CA LEU A 739 29.32 9.69 -14.55
C LEU A 739 29.65 8.45 -13.70
N SER A 740 28.63 7.81 -13.13
CA SER A 740 28.81 6.60 -12.30
C SER A 740 29.37 5.43 -13.12
N ALA A 741 28.94 5.27 -14.37
CA ALA A 741 29.49 4.28 -15.29
C ALA A 741 30.96 4.56 -15.63
N LEU A 742 31.32 5.81 -15.95
CA LEU A 742 32.70 6.19 -16.23
C LEU A 742 33.61 5.95 -15.03
N VAL A 743 33.16 6.34 -13.83
CA VAL A 743 33.89 6.10 -12.57
C VAL A 743 34.05 4.60 -12.32
N SER A 744 32.97 3.81 -12.45
CA SER A 744 32.99 2.36 -12.28
C SER A 744 33.98 1.68 -13.23
N ILE A 745 33.91 1.97 -14.53
CA ILE A 745 34.80 1.37 -15.55
C ILE A 745 36.25 1.77 -15.28
N THR A 746 36.51 3.04 -14.95
CA THR A 746 37.86 3.53 -14.65
C THR A 746 38.44 2.82 -13.43
N LEU A 747 37.69 2.73 -12.33
CA LEU A 747 38.14 2.05 -11.12
C LEU A 747 38.35 0.56 -11.35
N PHE A 748 37.46 -0.08 -12.12
CA PHE A 748 37.61 -1.48 -12.51
C PHE A 748 38.89 -1.73 -13.30
N THR A 749 39.20 -0.89 -14.29
CA THR A 749 40.42 -1.02 -15.10
C THR A 749 41.69 -0.77 -14.26
N VAL A 750 41.70 0.28 -13.43
CA VAL A 750 42.85 0.61 -12.55
C VAL A 750 43.04 -0.41 -11.43
N TYR A 751 41.97 -1.05 -10.97
CA TYR A 751 42.03 -2.10 -9.97
C TYR A 751 42.91 -3.28 -10.41
N HIS A 752 43.00 -3.61 -11.71
CA HIS A 752 43.79 -4.76 -12.17
C HIS A 752 45.31 -4.60 -11.92
N PRO A 753 45.98 -3.51 -12.33
CA PRO A 753 47.37 -3.24 -11.95
C PRO A 753 47.59 -3.24 -10.44
N LEU A 754 46.69 -2.60 -9.68
CA LEU A 754 46.78 -2.55 -8.21
C LEU A 754 46.65 -3.93 -7.58
N ASN A 755 45.71 -4.75 -8.08
CA ASN A 755 45.52 -6.12 -7.65
C ASN A 755 46.79 -6.95 -7.93
N ALA A 756 47.44 -6.77 -9.08
CA ALA A 756 48.70 -7.44 -9.40
C ALA A 756 49.88 -7.02 -8.50
N ILE A 757 49.83 -5.84 -7.88
CA ILE A 757 50.84 -5.40 -6.89
C ILE A 757 50.52 -5.97 -5.51
N ILE A 758 49.26 -5.86 -5.08
CA ILE A 758 48.87 -5.97 -3.67
C ILE A 758 48.40 -7.40 -3.34
N PHE A 759 47.42 -7.93 -4.06
CA PHE A 759 46.72 -9.16 -3.65
C PHE A 759 47.05 -10.37 -4.55
N TYR A 760 47.13 -10.17 -5.87
CA TYR A 760 47.33 -11.23 -6.87
C TYR A 760 48.62 -11.04 -7.68
N LYS A 761 49.77 -11.22 -7.04
CA LYS A 761 51.11 -11.06 -7.67
C LYS A 761 51.35 -11.88 -8.94
N LYS A 762 50.60 -12.97 -9.14
CA LYS A 762 50.63 -13.77 -10.39
C LYS A 762 50.12 -13.02 -11.61
N GLY A 763 49.33 -11.96 -11.41
CA GLY A 763 48.86 -11.07 -12.48
C GLY A 763 49.96 -10.18 -13.07
N ASN A 764 51.12 -10.04 -12.43
CA ASN A 764 52.24 -9.25 -12.96
C ASN A 764 53.10 -10.10 -13.94
N PRO A 765 53.38 -9.64 -15.18
CA PRO A 765 53.09 -8.31 -15.74
C PRO A 765 51.80 -8.22 -16.56
N THR A 766 51.03 -9.31 -16.71
CA THR A 766 49.84 -9.35 -17.56
C THR A 766 48.85 -8.22 -17.29
N PHE A 767 48.56 -7.92 -16.03
CA PHE A 767 47.60 -6.89 -15.64
C PHE A 767 48.10 -5.45 -15.87
N PHE A 768 49.36 -5.27 -16.25
CA PHE A 768 49.91 -3.98 -16.70
C PHE A 768 49.93 -3.85 -18.23
N GLN A 769 49.63 -4.92 -18.97
CA GLN A 769 49.70 -4.87 -20.42
C GLN A 769 48.56 -4.00 -20.96
N PRO A 770 48.83 -3.00 -21.82
CA PRO A 770 47.79 -2.10 -22.34
C PRO A 770 46.64 -2.85 -23.01
N ILE A 771 46.94 -3.91 -23.75
CA ILE A 771 45.93 -4.73 -24.41
C ILE A 771 45.02 -5.46 -23.43
N PHE A 772 45.56 -5.94 -22.30
CA PHE A 772 44.76 -6.55 -21.25
C PHE A 772 43.83 -5.50 -20.62
N LEU A 773 44.35 -4.29 -20.35
CA LEU A 773 43.55 -3.20 -19.80
C LEU A 773 42.45 -2.72 -20.75
N ILE A 774 42.70 -2.70 -22.06
CA ILE A 774 41.68 -2.39 -23.08
C ILE A 774 40.58 -3.46 -23.05
N LEU A 775 40.95 -4.75 -23.05
CA LEU A 775 39.97 -5.84 -22.99
C LEU A 775 39.20 -5.85 -21.66
N ALA A 776 39.85 -5.54 -20.54
CA ALA A 776 39.21 -5.40 -19.24
C ALA A 776 38.27 -4.19 -19.20
N ALA A 777 38.67 -3.04 -19.74
CA ALA A 777 37.80 -1.87 -19.86
C ALA A 777 36.58 -2.17 -20.74
N LEU A 778 36.78 -2.88 -21.86
CA LEU A 778 35.70 -3.33 -22.73
C LEU A 778 34.74 -4.28 -22.02
N LEU A 779 35.27 -5.25 -21.25
CA LEU A 779 34.45 -6.16 -20.44
C LEU A 779 33.64 -5.36 -19.42
N GLY A 780 34.28 -4.38 -18.79
CA GLY A 780 33.62 -3.50 -17.84
C GLY A 780 32.51 -2.65 -18.46
N LEU A 781 32.71 -2.17 -19.68
CA LEU A 781 31.68 -1.48 -20.46
C LEU A 781 30.53 -2.43 -20.81
N THR A 782 30.82 -3.63 -21.31
CA THR A 782 29.79 -4.64 -21.63
C THR A 782 28.95 -4.99 -20.40
N CYS A 783 29.58 -5.30 -19.26
CA CYS A 783 28.86 -5.58 -18.02
C CYS A 783 28.06 -4.36 -17.55
N THR A 784 28.55 -3.13 -17.75
CA THR A 784 27.79 -1.91 -17.42
C THR A 784 26.52 -1.77 -18.28
N VAL A 785 26.63 -1.99 -19.59
CA VAL A 785 25.48 -1.94 -20.51
C VAL A 785 24.47 -3.05 -20.19
N VAL A 786 24.94 -4.28 -19.96
CA VAL A 786 24.08 -5.41 -19.58
C VAL A 786 23.41 -5.14 -18.22
N TYR A 787 24.13 -4.54 -17.25
CA TYR A 787 23.56 -4.12 -15.97
C TYR A 787 22.48 -3.07 -16.15
N TRP A 788 22.68 -2.06 -17.00
CA TRP A 788 21.67 -1.05 -17.28
C TRP A 788 20.40 -1.60 -17.91
N LEU A 789 20.53 -2.59 -18.79
CA LEU A 789 19.40 -3.18 -19.49
C LEU A 789 18.64 -4.22 -18.65
N THR A 790 19.33 -4.95 -17.77
CA THR A 790 18.74 -6.06 -17.01
C THR A 790 18.53 -5.76 -15.53
N GLY A 791 19.32 -4.84 -14.96
CA GLY A 791 19.38 -4.53 -13.53
C GLY A 791 19.94 -5.66 -12.66
N SER A 792 20.40 -6.78 -13.22
CA SER A 792 20.72 -7.99 -12.46
C SER A 792 22.22 -8.17 -12.22
N LEU A 793 22.58 -8.61 -11.00
CA LEU A 793 23.94 -9.06 -10.69
C LEU A 793 24.28 -10.37 -11.39
N TRP A 794 23.29 -11.24 -11.61
CA TRP A 794 23.51 -12.59 -12.13
C TRP A 794 23.95 -12.57 -13.61
N THR A 795 23.30 -11.75 -14.43
CA THR A 795 23.60 -11.62 -15.87
C THR A 795 25.03 -11.15 -16.10
N ILE A 796 25.42 -10.07 -15.42
CA ILE A 796 26.77 -9.50 -15.53
C ILE A 796 27.83 -10.41 -14.95
N SER A 797 27.52 -11.15 -13.88
CA SER A 797 28.42 -12.16 -13.31
C SER A 797 28.66 -13.29 -14.30
N VAL A 798 27.63 -13.73 -15.03
CA VAL A 798 27.77 -14.75 -16.08
C VAL A 798 28.59 -14.24 -17.26
N VAL A 799 28.36 -13.01 -17.74
CA VAL A 799 29.19 -12.40 -18.82
C VAL A 799 30.65 -12.38 -18.40
N HIS A 800 30.95 -11.81 -17.24
CA HIS A 800 32.32 -11.74 -16.73
C HIS A 800 32.92 -13.14 -16.57
N TRP A 801 32.19 -14.06 -15.92
CA TRP A 801 32.63 -15.41 -15.66
C TRP A 801 33.01 -16.16 -16.95
N LEU A 802 32.15 -16.14 -17.96
CA LEU A 802 32.41 -16.79 -19.24
C LEU A 802 33.63 -16.20 -19.94
N VAL A 803 33.76 -14.87 -19.96
CA VAL A 803 34.92 -14.20 -20.55
C VAL A 803 36.23 -14.62 -19.88
N VAL A 804 36.26 -14.66 -18.54
CA VAL A 804 37.44 -15.06 -17.78
C VAL A 804 37.77 -16.53 -17.98
N VAL A 805 36.77 -17.41 -17.91
CA VAL A 805 36.97 -18.86 -18.09
C VAL A 805 37.47 -19.18 -19.49
N VAL A 806 36.85 -18.60 -20.52
CA VAL A 806 37.25 -18.81 -21.92
C VAL A 806 38.67 -18.31 -22.14
N TRP A 807 39.01 -17.14 -21.59
CA TRP A 807 40.36 -16.61 -21.68
C TRP A 807 41.39 -17.54 -21.01
N LEU A 808 41.12 -18.00 -19.79
CA LEU A 808 42.02 -18.84 -19.02
C LEU A 808 42.24 -20.22 -19.66
N LEU A 809 41.16 -20.89 -20.08
CA LEU A 809 41.21 -22.26 -20.60
C LEU A 809 41.62 -22.34 -22.07
N PHE A 810 41.04 -21.48 -22.91
CA PHE A 810 41.10 -21.64 -24.37
C PHE A 810 41.95 -20.58 -25.07
N LEU A 811 42.13 -19.40 -24.47
CA LEU A 811 42.82 -18.27 -25.12
C LEU A 811 44.15 -17.91 -24.46
N ASN A 812 44.83 -18.94 -23.94
CA ASN A 812 46.19 -18.87 -23.41
C ASN A 812 46.39 -18.00 -22.15
N GLY A 813 45.31 -17.63 -21.44
CA GLY A 813 45.37 -16.80 -20.23
C GLY A 813 46.13 -17.44 -19.08
N LEU A 814 45.98 -18.75 -18.85
CA LEU A 814 46.70 -19.47 -17.80
C LEU A 814 48.22 -19.35 -17.93
N SER A 815 48.75 -19.42 -19.17
CA SER A 815 50.20 -19.30 -19.42
C SER A 815 50.74 -17.89 -19.12
N ARG A 816 49.88 -16.87 -19.24
CA ARG A 816 50.24 -15.47 -18.96
C ARG A 816 50.29 -15.21 -17.46
N LEU A 817 49.51 -15.96 -16.67
CA LEU A 817 49.47 -15.87 -15.20
C LEU A 817 50.46 -16.81 -14.48
N THR A 818 51.07 -17.76 -15.19
CA THR A 818 52.11 -18.62 -14.64
C THR A 818 53.49 -18.08 -14.98
N ARG A 819 54.24 -17.69 -13.94
CA ARG A 819 55.63 -17.23 -14.09
C ARG A 819 56.44 -18.35 -14.75
N ARG A 820 57.04 -18.11 -15.93
CA ARG A 820 58.12 -18.96 -16.44
C ARG A 820 59.21 -19.00 -15.37
N SER A 821 59.43 -20.15 -14.72
CA SER A 821 60.69 -20.34 -14.01
C SER A 821 61.78 -20.26 -15.08
N LYS A 822 62.69 -19.29 -14.97
CA LYS A 822 63.95 -19.34 -15.69
C LYS A 822 64.64 -20.65 -15.26
N ARG A 823 64.54 -21.71 -16.08
CA ARG A 823 65.60 -22.72 -16.12
C ARG A 823 66.73 -22.03 -16.88
N GLY A 824 67.77 -21.66 -16.14
CA GLY A 824 69.04 -21.24 -16.70
C GLY A 824 69.67 -22.38 -17.49
N SER A 825 70.42 -21.97 -18.51
CA SER A 825 71.31 -22.74 -19.38
C SER A 825 72.06 -23.88 -18.69
N PHE A 826 72.20 -24.99 -19.41
CA PHE A 826 73.52 -25.28 -20.00
C PHE A 826 73.40 -25.09 -21.51
#